data_AF-A0A938LPM6-F1
#
_entry.id   AF-A0A938LPM6-F1
#
_cell.length_a   1.000
_cell.length_b   1.000
_cell.length_c   1.000
_cell.angle_alpha   90.00
_cell.angle_beta   90.00
_cell.angle_gamma   90.00
#
_symmetry.space_group_name_H-M   'P 1'
#
loop_
_entity.id
_entity.type
_entity.pdbx_description
1 polymer ?
#
loop_
_entity_poly.entity_id
_entity_poly.type
_entity_poly.pdbx_seq_one_letter_code
_entity_poly.pdbx_strand_id
1 'polypeptide(L)'
;MTIVTYTLTVEVVGSGGEITGGGIFREGQVALVAALPATGYRVKSWTGTDNDSSKANSSTVTMTSPKTVTVEFEPIPCTLEASVVGGNGSVSPTNQTYNYGQVASLVAQPDAGYRVKAWTGTDSDGSKDNGNSVTMTSDKIVTVEFERAPCTLGASVVGGHGSVSPTSQTYDYGQVASLLATPDTGYRVKAWTGTDNDGSKDNGNSVTMTSNKTVTVQFEAIPPSALSVEMVGSADPVDANDQVTYTITYGNSGHPGTNNTVITEVLPTGMSYVTASGGSVYAPSSRTITWSIGTLASETVGQTVWFVGKVDGSMAEGGTITHNQLSIRSDETGTVAAAAVTTTVRDTKPPQVSGQSPADGAEMVPCGGLVQLHVTDGGSGVRYDGGTVTIRIAGDLIYDGAHETSAGVYDTRSRDQVVRGICRRTGTAADYEFTFTPTTRFDHEQEVDVAVTASDVAGNSDTVSYSFKTQTRSFGKNAKVNSDTGTLIQDHPATATDSAGNIWVVWDQQATGADTDIYIGKLAPGGSAFGASTAVYTGANAQSHPVIAVDRNNGLYVAWQSQAANGKWDVYMSRSSNGTTWTEPLAVNVGDPNNTSSQRFPSIAADSRAPGTVYIAYEDDRAGNKDIWVATSTNGTTWTETRITSHSADQTQPKVFIDPSDSTAYILWTDARNAATQGTNIYAASSANAWNNVAVVAGASNEASAVGVAYGTIYLAWVSQQSTPASVYYRSDVGGLPIAGFAIADEPGVSQAAPSLALRRDARGTKLFAAWQDGRDVKNNNNDTDIYFAEGGWLFGTNILVNDDSGTSAQTAPAVGVDGKGNPYVVWVDERNGNKDIYYAGAVCIDAPLPTTVVTTGGKTTVRATGQANLEAEIPQMPSGVQAGQITIAEVSNPPEMPSGTNAVGLQYEFGPSGLQFATPVTIRIPLTQDPGYTTYRVYRYDPDDLTSPSFPWTESGIHNPATKVVAAGGTYLEVQVDHFSIYGAAGITVPPPGGGGGGGGGGGCALSPYGNGRPVEFMVPFVAYVLVLFGARLAYRGRRCKG
;
A
#
# COMPACT_ATOMS: atom_id res chain seq x y z
N MET A 1 -56.21 -153.54 11.79
CA MET A 1 -55.43 -152.92 10.70
C MET A 1 -55.21 -151.46 11.04
N THR A 2 -53.99 -150.98 10.83
CA THR A 2 -53.48 -149.65 11.18
C THR A 2 -54.27 -148.55 10.45
N ILE A 3 -54.71 -147.50 11.15
CA ILE A 3 -55.36 -146.32 10.53
C ILE A 3 -54.26 -145.45 9.91
N VAL A 4 -54.36 -145.15 8.61
CA VAL A 4 -53.47 -144.21 7.92
C VAL A 4 -53.92 -142.78 8.22
N THR A 5 -52.99 -141.94 8.65
CA THR A 5 -53.22 -140.51 8.91
C THR A 5 -52.22 -139.65 8.14
N TYR A 6 -52.66 -138.47 7.72
CA TYR A 6 -51.86 -137.48 6.99
C TYR A 6 -51.82 -136.13 7.73
N THR A 7 -50.72 -135.40 7.58
CA THR A 7 -50.54 -134.08 8.21
C THR A 7 -50.94 -132.97 7.26
N LEU A 8 -51.73 -132.01 7.74
CA LEU A 8 -52.05 -130.74 7.09
C LEU A 8 -51.29 -129.62 7.77
N THR A 9 -50.44 -128.92 7.01
CA THR A 9 -49.76 -127.70 7.46
C THR A 9 -50.50 -126.48 6.94
N VAL A 10 -50.63 -125.43 7.76
CA VAL A 10 -51.26 -124.16 7.36
C VAL A 10 -50.30 -122.99 7.57
N GLU A 11 -50.22 -122.09 6.60
CA GLU A 11 -49.29 -120.96 6.61
C GLU A 11 -49.93 -119.67 6.05
N VAL A 12 -49.49 -118.50 6.51
CA VAL A 12 -49.91 -117.21 5.92
C VAL A 12 -48.81 -116.73 4.98
N VAL A 13 -49.19 -116.35 3.76
CA VAL A 13 -48.28 -115.68 2.82
C VAL A 13 -48.41 -114.17 3.04
N GLY A 14 -47.34 -113.55 3.54
CA GLY A 14 -47.30 -112.13 3.86
C GLY A 14 -47.79 -111.81 5.27
N SER A 15 -48.34 -110.60 5.44
CA SER A 15 -48.90 -110.09 6.70
C SER A 15 -50.36 -109.66 6.50
N GLY A 16 -51.09 -109.39 7.58
CA GLY A 16 -52.48 -108.89 7.50
C GLY A 16 -53.55 -109.86 8.01
N GLY A 17 -53.13 -110.96 8.64
CA GLY A 17 -54.01 -111.88 9.36
C GLY A 17 -53.31 -113.17 9.76
N GLU A 18 -54.06 -114.10 10.32
CA GLU A 18 -53.59 -115.43 10.77
C GLU A 18 -54.41 -116.56 10.11
N ILE A 19 -53.86 -117.77 10.07
CA ILE A 19 -54.54 -118.98 9.58
C ILE A 19 -54.50 -120.08 10.64
N THR A 20 -55.58 -120.85 10.75
CA THR A 20 -55.72 -121.97 11.69
C THR A 20 -56.34 -123.19 11.00
N GLY A 21 -56.22 -124.39 11.60
CA GLY A 21 -56.81 -125.63 11.09
C GLY A 21 -55.84 -126.70 10.62
N GLY A 22 -54.52 -126.50 10.77
CA GLY A 22 -53.51 -127.54 10.56
C GLY A 22 -53.53 -128.64 11.64
N GLY A 23 -52.99 -129.82 11.33
CA GLY A 23 -52.97 -130.98 12.24
C GLY A 23 -52.86 -132.33 11.52
N ILE A 24 -53.06 -133.43 12.24
CA ILE A 24 -53.04 -134.78 11.68
C ILE A 24 -54.47 -135.30 11.54
N PHE A 25 -54.85 -135.69 10.33
CA PHE A 25 -56.20 -136.12 9.97
C PHE A 25 -56.19 -137.53 9.38
N ARG A 26 -57.29 -138.27 9.47
CA ARG A 26 -57.40 -139.61 8.84
C ARG A 26 -57.50 -139.46 7.32
N GLU A 27 -57.01 -140.45 6.58
CA GLU A 27 -57.17 -140.49 5.13
C GLU A 27 -58.65 -140.36 4.72
N GLY A 28 -58.94 -139.44 3.81
CA GLY A 28 -60.28 -139.09 3.33
C GLY A 28 -61.04 -138.09 4.21
N GLN A 29 -60.53 -137.70 5.39
CA GLN A 29 -61.18 -136.72 6.26
C GLN A 29 -61.06 -135.31 5.67
N VAL A 30 -62.14 -134.52 5.72
CA VAL A 30 -62.15 -133.10 5.34
C VAL A 30 -61.77 -132.26 6.56
N ALA A 31 -60.70 -131.49 6.45
CA ALA A 31 -60.26 -130.50 7.43
C ALA A 31 -60.81 -129.12 7.06
N LEU A 32 -61.23 -128.33 8.05
CA LEU A 32 -61.60 -126.93 7.87
C LEU A 32 -60.41 -126.04 8.24
N VAL A 33 -60.03 -125.15 7.34
CA VAL A 33 -59.03 -124.10 7.58
C VAL A 33 -59.72 -122.74 7.64
N ALA A 34 -59.34 -121.91 8.59
CA ALA A 34 -59.95 -120.60 8.82
C ALA A 34 -58.90 -119.50 8.88
N ALA A 35 -59.15 -118.41 8.16
CA ALA A 35 -58.34 -117.20 8.14
C ALA A 35 -59.00 -116.13 9.00
N LEU A 36 -58.20 -115.45 9.81
CA LEU A 36 -58.59 -114.30 10.60
C LEU A 36 -57.84 -113.07 10.07
N PRO A 37 -58.44 -112.27 9.14
CA PRO A 37 -57.85 -110.99 8.75
C PRO A 37 -57.72 -110.04 9.94
N ALA A 38 -56.63 -109.28 9.98
CA ALA A 38 -56.46 -108.15 10.88
C ALA A 38 -57.41 -106.99 10.51
N THR A 39 -57.71 -106.09 11.46
CA THR A 39 -58.58 -104.93 11.21
C THR A 39 -58.12 -104.12 10.00
N GLY A 40 -59.03 -103.87 9.06
CA GLY A 40 -58.73 -103.15 7.82
C GLY A 40 -58.20 -104.02 6.67
N TYR A 41 -58.07 -105.34 6.87
CA TYR A 41 -57.70 -106.32 5.85
C TYR A 41 -58.82 -107.33 5.58
N ARG A 42 -58.81 -107.93 4.40
CA ARG A 42 -59.68 -109.05 4.01
C ARG A 42 -58.88 -110.14 3.30
N VAL A 43 -59.41 -111.37 3.22
CA VAL A 43 -58.74 -112.45 2.49
C VAL A 43 -58.62 -112.07 1.00
N LYS A 44 -57.37 -112.03 0.53
CA LYS A 44 -57.05 -111.83 -0.86
C LYS A 44 -57.09 -113.15 -1.62
N SER A 45 -56.57 -114.25 -1.10
CA SER A 45 -56.65 -115.57 -1.77
C SER A 45 -56.22 -116.74 -0.88
N TRP A 46 -56.68 -117.94 -1.22
CA TRP A 46 -56.26 -119.22 -0.64
C TRP A 46 -55.42 -120.02 -1.63
N THR A 47 -54.59 -120.97 -1.16
CA THR A 47 -53.88 -121.94 -2.01
C THR A 47 -53.76 -123.29 -1.30
N GLY A 48 -53.92 -124.41 -2.00
CA GLY A 48 -53.81 -125.77 -1.45
C GLY A 48 -55.09 -126.29 -0.78
N THR A 49 -56.19 -125.54 -0.86
CA THR A 49 -57.53 -125.91 -0.39
C THR A 49 -58.36 -126.55 -1.50
N ASP A 50 -59.54 -127.06 -1.14
CA ASP A 50 -60.48 -127.61 -2.12
C ASP A 50 -61.11 -126.50 -2.99
N ASN A 51 -61.02 -125.21 -2.60
CA ASN A 51 -61.37 -124.06 -3.44
C ASN A 51 -60.48 -122.82 -3.18
N ASP A 52 -59.37 -122.75 -3.91
CA ASP A 52 -58.38 -121.67 -3.81
C ASP A 52 -58.88 -120.31 -4.31
N SER A 53 -59.99 -120.28 -5.06
CA SER A 53 -60.58 -119.03 -5.56
C SER A 53 -61.42 -118.28 -4.51
N SER A 54 -61.73 -118.91 -3.38
CA SER A 54 -62.56 -118.31 -2.33
C SER A 54 -61.93 -117.03 -1.76
N LYS A 55 -62.77 -116.04 -1.42
CA LYS A 55 -62.39 -114.87 -0.61
C LYS A 55 -63.02 -114.91 0.79
N ALA A 56 -63.65 -116.02 1.13
CA ALA A 56 -64.24 -116.21 2.44
C ALA A 56 -63.15 -116.46 3.48
N ASN A 57 -63.44 -116.16 4.74
CA ASN A 57 -62.53 -116.35 5.88
C ASN A 57 -62.39 -117.82 6.31
N SER A 58 -62.94 -118.78 5.57
CA SER A 58 -62.67 -120.20 5.77
C SER A 58 -62.75 -120.97 4.45
N SER A 59 -62.05 -122.09 4.39
CA SER A 59 -62.06 -123.03 3.28
C SER A 59 -61.86 -124.45 3.83
N THR A 60 -62.05 -125.46 3.00
CA THR A 60 -61.95 -126.88 3.37
C THR A 60 -60.85 -127.59 2.59
N VAL A 61 -60.28 -128.64 3.16
CA VAL A 61 -59.20 -129.43 2.57
C VAL A 61 -59.49 -130.91 2.78
N THR A 62 -59.63 -131.68 1.70
CA THR A 62 -59.79 -133.13 1.79
C THR A 62 -58.43 -133.83 1.88
N MET A 63 -58.19 -134.60 2.95
CA MET A 63 -56.88 -135.19 3.27
C MET A 63 -56.67 -136.57 2.65
N THR A 64 -56.20 -136.59 1.40
CA THR A 64 -55.82 -137.81 0.67
C THR A 64 -54.31 -138.09 0.69
N SER A 65 -53.52 -137.13 1.15
CA SER A 65 -52.07 -137.19 1.35
C SER A 65 -51.67 -136.01 2.27
N PRO A 66 -50.42 -135.91 2.75
CA PRO A 66 -49.98 -134.70 3.45
C PRO A 66 -50.09 -133.48 2.53
N LYS A 67 -50.67 -132.37 3.01
CA LYS A 67 -50.92 -131.14 2.24
C LYS A 67 -50.47 -129.90 3.02
N THR A 68 -50.17 -128.82 2.32
CA THR A 68 -49.97 -127.48 2.89
C THR A 68 -50.97 -126.51 2.28
N VAL A 69 -51.60 -125.69 3.11
CA VAL A 69 -52.49 -124.59 2.70
C VAL A 69 -51.88 -123.25 3.05
N THR A 70 -52.00 -122.30 2.13
CA THR A 70 -51.65 -120.89 2.37
C THR A 70 -52.83 -119.94 2.21
N VAL A 71 -52.82 -118.83 2.96
CA VAL A 71 -53.74 -117.68 2.76
C VAL A 71 -52.98 -116.36 2.66
N GLU A 72 -53.42 -115.44 1.79
CA GLU A 72 -52.90 -114.07 1.63
C GLU A 72 -54.01 -113.04 1.90
N PHE A 73 -53.70 -111.87 2.45
CA PHE A 73 -54.65 -110.78 2.78
C PHE A 73 -54.35 -109.46 2.03
N GLU A 74 -55.35 -108.59 1.85
CA GLU A 74 -55.22 -107.24 1.27
C GLU A 74 -55.97 -106.15 2.09
N PRO A 75 -55.52 -104.88 2.10
CA PRO A 75 -56.22 -103.78 2.80
C PRO A 75 -57.55 -103.37 2.14
N ILE A 76 -58.47 -102.79 2.91
CA ILE A 76 -59.76 -102.25 2.43
C ILE A 76 -59.58 -100.77 1.99
N PRO A 77 -59.95 -100.39 0.74
CA PRO A 77 -59.95 -98.99 0.29
C PRO A 77 -61.20 -98.21 0.77
N CYS A 78 -61.06 -96.89 0.97
CA CYS A 78 -62.08 -95.92 1.36
C CYS A 78 -62.00 -94.63 0.51
N THR A 79 -63.13 -94.00 0.16
CA THR A 79 -63.19 -92.79 -0.69
C THR A 79 -63.53 -91.52 0.09
N LEU A 80 -62.87 -90.41 -0.25
CA LEU A 80 -63.13 -89.05 0.24
C LEU A 80 -63.79 -88.20 -0.85
N GLU A 81 -64.88 -87.51 -0.51
CA GLU A 81 -65.53 -86.46 -1.32
C GLU A 81 -65.58 -85.13 -0.55
N ALA A 82 -65.08 -84.02 -1.12
CA ALA A 82 -65.08 -82.70 -0.49
C ALA A 82 -65.67 -81.59 -1.39
N SER A 83 -66.41 -80.65 -0.79
CA SER A 83 -67.10 -79.56 -1.53
C SER A 83 -67.24 -78.25 -0.75
N VAL A 84 -67.55 -77.15 -1.44
CA VAL A 84 -67.84 -75.83 -0.83
C VAL A 84 -69.34 -75.60 -0.74
N VAL A 85 -69.82 -75.17 0.42
CA VAL A 85 -71.21 -74.75 0.65
C VAL A 85 -71.33 -73.24 0.47
N GLY A 86 -72.24 -72.79 -0.40
CA GLY A 86 -72.58 -71.37 -0.55
C GLY A 86 -71.61 -70.52 -1.40
N GLY A 87 -70.54 -71.10 -1.96
CA GLY A 87 -69.56 -70.40 -2.81
C GLY A 87 -68.55 -69.54 -2.03
N ASN A 88 -67.96 -68.53 -2.69
CA ASN A 88 -66.99 -67.57 -2.12
C ASN A 88 -65.63 -68.18 -1.71
N GLY A 89 -65.25 -69.28 -2.38
CA GLY A 89 -63.94 -69.93 -2.26
C GLY A 89 -63.92 -71.33 -2.88
N SER A 90 -62.83 -72.07 -2.67
CA SER A 90 -62.62 -73.44 -3.17
C SER A 90 -62.02 -74.38 -2.10
N VAL A 91 -62.07 -75.71 -2.31
CA VAL A 91 -61.48 -76.74 -1.43
C VAL A 91 -60.77 -77.84 -2.22
N SER A 92 -59.69 -78.42 -1.68
CA SER A 92 -58.91 -79.51 -2.31
C SER A 92 -58.30 -80.46 -1.26
N PRO A 93 -58.17 -81.79 -1.53
CA PRO A 93 -58.65 -82.52 -2.71
C PRO A 93 -60.16 -82.77 -2.64
N THR A 94 -60.82 -82.84 -3.80
CA THR A 94 -62.28 -82.99 -3.88
C THR A 94 -62.76 -84.43 -4.03
N ASN A 95 -62.00 -85.32 -4.69
CA ASN A 95 -62.36 -86.74 -4.83
C ASN A 95 -61.10 -87.62 -4.89
N GLN A 96 -60.88 -88.46 -3.87
CA GLN A 96 -59.69 -89.32 -3.80
C GLN A 96 -59.93 -90.60 -2.97
N THR A 97 -59.26 -91.70 -3.33
CA THR A 97 -59.31 -92.98 -2.59
C THR A 97 -58.05 -93.16 -1.73
N TYR A 98 -58.25 -93.68 -0.53
CA TYR A 98 -57.22 -93.96 0.47
C TYR A 98 -57.40 -95.37 1.03
N ASN A 99 -56.35 -95.98 1.56
CA ASN A 99 -56.48 -97.22 2.33
C ASN A 99 -57.02 -96.91 3.74
N TYR A 100 -57.77 -97.85 4.31
CA TYR A 100 -58.29 -97.77 5.67
C TYR A 100 -57.19 -97.34 6.67
N GLY A 101 -57.46 -96.28 7.42
CA GLY A 101 -56.57 -95.70 8.43
C GLY A 101 -55.62 -94.59 7.94
N GLN A 102 -55.57 -94.26 6.65
CA GLN A 102 -54.79 -93.12 6.15
C GLN A 102 -55.47 -91.77 6.48
N VAL A 103 -54.68 -90.70 6.60
CA VAL A 103 -55.17 -89.33 6.82
C VAL A 103 -55.10 -88.54 5.52
N ALA A 104 -56.20 -87.90 5.13
CA ALA A 104 -56.28 -86.98 3.99
C ALA A 104 -56.20 -85.52 4.48
N SER A 105 -55.34 -84.71 3.86
CA SER A 105 -55.19 -83.28 4.17
C SER A 105 -56.00 -82.41 3.21
N LEU A 106 -56.69 -81.40 3.73
CA LEU A 106 -57.62 -80.51 3.04
C LEU A 106 -57.16 -79.05 3.12
N VAL A 107 -57.37 -78.29 2.04
CA VAL A 107 -57.07 -76.85 1.99
C VAL A 107 -58.25 -76.10 1.36
N ALA A 108 -58.74 -75.06 2.04
CA ALA A 108 -59.72 -74.09 1.55
C ALA A 108 -59.04 -72.78 1.12
N GLN A 109 -59.55 -72.17 0.05
CA GLN A 109 -59.09 -70.88 -0.46
C GLN A 109 -60.28 -69.92 -0.59
N PRO A 110 -60.45 -68.97 0.35
CA PRO A 110 -61.51 -67.95 0.28
C PRO A 110 -61.31 -66.93 -0.86
N ASP A 111 -62.40 -66.40 -1.39
CA ASP A 111 -62.40 -65.25 -2.33
C ASP A 111 -62.11 -63.91 -1.61
N ALA A 112 -61.77 -62.86 -2.38
CA ALA A 112 -61.44 -61.54 -1.82
C ALA A 112 -62.56 -60.97 -0.96
N GLY A 113 -62.25 -60.61 0.29
CA GLY A 113 -63.21 -60.11 1.26
C GLY A 113 -63.96 -61.20 2.03
N TYR A 114 -63.57 -62.47 1.89
CA TYR A 114 -64.14 -63.61 2.61
C TYR A 114 -63.09 -64.38 3.43
N ARG A 115 -63.54 -65.14 4.44
CA ARG A 115 -62.73 -66.05 5.27
C ARG A 115 -63.50 -67.34 5.56
N VAL A 116 -62.82 -68.40 6.00
CA VAL A 116 -63.49 -69.67 6.38
C VAL A 116 -64.45 -69.41 7.54
N LYS A 117 -65.72 -69.73 7.31
CA LYS A 117 -66.77 -69.72 8.30
C LYS A 117 -66.84 -71.05 9.03
N ALA A 118 -66.80 -72.19 8.36
CA ALA A 118 -66.85 -73.48 9.04
C ALA A 118 -66.37 -74.64 8.13
N TRP A 119 -65.79 -75.67 8.76
CA TRP A 119 -65.57 -76.98 8.15
C TRP A 119 -66.57 -78.00 8.73
N THR A 120 -66.92 -79.03 7.97
CA THR A 120 -67.74 -80.15 8.44
C THR A 120 -67.24 -81.49 7.87
N GLY A 121 -67.33 -82.56 8.66
CA GLY A 121 -66.93 -83.91 8.24
C GLY A 121 -65.42 -84.18 8.30
N THR A 122 -64.67 -83.28 8.94
CA THR A 122 -63.21 -83.34 9.13
C THR A 122 -62.86 -83.85 10.53
N ASP A 123 -61.57 -84.03 10.81
CA ASP A 123 -61.07 -84.33 12.15
C ASP A 123 -61.22 -83.10 13.10
N SER A 124 -61.41 -81.88 12.57
CA SER A 124 -61.61 -80.64 13.36
C SER A 124 -62.57 -79.65 12.70
N ASP A 125 -63.87 -79.88 12.86
CA ASP A 125 -64.93 -79.03 12.27
C ASP A 125 -65.00 -77.60 12.85
N GLY A 126 -64.37 -77.37 14.01
CA GLY A 126 -64.30 -76.04 14.63
C GLY A 126 -63.28 -75.08 14.02
N SER A 127 -62.42 -75.56 13.10
CA SER A 127 -61.36 -74.74 12.52
C SER A 127 -61.92 -73.57 11.70
N LYS A 128 -61.28 -72.40 11.81
CA LYS A 128 -61.48 -71.23 10.92
C LYS A 128 -60.27 -71.01 10.01
N ASP A 129 -59.31 -71.93 10.06
CA ASP A 129 -58.12 -71.86 9.24
C ASP A 129 -58.42 -72.39 7.84
N ASN A 130 -57.58 -71.99 6.90
CA ASN A 130 -57.65 -72.46 5.53
C ASN A 130 -57.20 -73.93 5.36
N GLY A 131 -56.72 -74.62 6.40
CA GLY A 131 -56.30 -76.02 6.34
C GLY A 131 -57.04 -76.92 7.33
N ASN A 132 -57.31 -78.17 6.95
CA ASN A 132 -57.94 -79.20 7.79
C ASN A 132 -57.51 -80.63 7.38
N SER A 133 -57.94 -81.68 8.08
CA SER A 133 -57.65 -83.08 7.72
C SER A 133 -58.80 -84.03 8.06
N VAL A 134 -58.80 -85.24 7.50
CA VAL A 134 -59.77 -86.30 7.82
C VAL A 134 -59.12 -87.69 7.81
N THR A 135 -59.39 -88.51 8.84
CA THR A 135 -58.91 -89.90 8.92
C THR A 135 -59.88 -90.90 8.27
N MET A 136 -59.38 -91.69 7.31
CA MET A 136 -60.17 -92.56 6.43
C MET A 136 -60.44 -93.94 7.05
N THR A 137 -61.40 -94.02 7.97
CA THR A 137 -61.88 -95.29 8.57
C THR A 137 -63.13 -95.86 7.88
N SER A 138 -63.69 -95.11 6.95
CA SER A 138 -64.80 -95.46 6.05
C SER A 138 -64.75 -94.48 4.88
N ASP A 139 -65.68 -94.57 3.94
CA ASP A 139 -65.91 -93.47 3.01
C ASP A 139 -66.33 -92.20 3.79
N LYS A 140 -65.86 -91.02 3.38
CA LYS A 140 -66.03 -89.74 4.07
C LYS A 140 -66.49 -88.63 3.12
N ILE A 141 -67.35 -87.74 3.62
CA ILE A 141 -67.80 -86.52 2.92
C ILE A 141 -67.44 -85.30 3.79
N VAL A 142 -66.81 -84.29 3.18
CA VAL A 142 -66.35 -83.05 3.84
C VAL A 142 -66.96 -81.82 3.16
N THR A 143 -67.34 -80.79 3.92
CA THR A 143 -67.71 -79.49 3.33
C THR A 143 -67.10 -78.28 4.05
N VAL A 144 -66.89 -77.17 3.32
CA VAL A 144 -66.43 -75.87 3.86
C VAL A 144 -67.34 -74.71 3.44
N GLU A 145 -67.61 -73.77 4.35
CA GLU A 145 -68.40 -72.55 4.14
C GLU A 145 -67.56 -71.28 4.41
N PHE A 146 -67.82 -70.17 3.72
CA PHE A 146 -67.10 -68.89 3.87
C PHE A 146 -68.03 -67.73 4.31
N GLU A 147 -67.49 -66.69 4.96
CA GLU A 147 -68.20 -65.45 5.39
C GLU A 147 -67.40 -64.17 5.07
N ARG A 148 -68.06 -63.00 4.99
CA ARG A 148 -67.41 -61.70 4.71
C ARG A 148 -66.48 -61.25 5.85
N ALA A 149 -65.36 -60.61 5.50
CA ALA A 149 -64.37 -60.08 6.45
C ALA A 149 -64.63 -58.59 6.78
N PRO A 150 -64.78 -58.20 8.07
CA PRO A 150 -64.98 -56.80 8.47
C PRO A 150 -63.66 -55.98 8.44
N CYS A 151 -63.78 -54.67 8.23
CA CYS A 151 -62.68 -53.68 8.26
C CYS A 151 -62.86 -52.66 9.40
N THR A 152 -61.80 -52.22 10.06
CA THR A 152 -61.84 -51.23 11.16
C THR A 152 -61.22 -49.89 10.78
N LEU A 153 -61.89 -48.78 11.11
CA LEU A 153 -61.38 -47.40 11.01
C LEU A 153 -60.97 -46.89 12.40
N GLY A 154 -59.82 -46.23 12.51
CA GLY A 154 -59.45 -45.40 13.66
C GLY A 154 -59.12 -43.97 13.24
N ALA A 155 -59.74 -42.96 13.85
CA ALA A 155 -59.48 -41.54 13.58
C ALA A 155 -59.01 -40.82 14.85
N SER A 156 -58.01 -39.95 14.73
CA SER A 156 -57.47 -39.19 15.86
C SER A 156 -57.08 -37.76 15.48
N VAL A 157 -56.98 -36.89 16.49
CA VAL A 157 -56.46 -35.53 16.34
C VAL A 157 -54.98 -35.53 16.66
N VAL A 158 -54.17 -34.95 15.79
CA VAL A 158 -52.74 -34.75 16.00
C VAL A 158 -52.51 -33.31 16.41
N GLY A 159 -51.95 -33.10 17.61
CA GLY A 159 -51.60 -31.76 18.12
C GLY A 159 -52.69 -31.03 18.92
N GLY A 160 -53.87 -31.61 19.15
CA GLY A 160 -54.95 -31.00 19.94
C GLY A 160 -55.80 -29.98 19.15
N HIS A 161 -56.47 -29.06 19.85
CA HIS A 161 -57.24 -27.93 19.30
C HIS A 161 -58.49 -28.26 18.45
N GLY A 162 -59.10 -29.40 18.74
CA GLY A 162 -60.37 -29.83 18.17
C GLY A 162 -60.65 -31.31 18.41
N SER A 163 -61.67 -31.83 17.74
CA SER A 163 -62.07 -33.25 17.78
C SER A 163 -62.40 -33.80 16.39
N VAL A 164 -62.39 -35.13 16.22
CA VAL A 164 -62.80 -35.82 14.99
C VAL A 164 -63.78 -36.96 15.31
N SER A 165 -64.81 -37.15 14.48
CA SER A 165 -65.82 -38.19 14.65
C SER A 165 -66.14 -38.89 13.32
N PRO A 166 -66.34 -40.23 13.29
CA PRO A 166 -66.17 -41.17 14.39
C PRO A 166 -64.69 -41.46 14.70
N THR A 167 -64.34 -41.66 15.97
CA THR A 167 -62.96 -41.98 16.40
C THR A 167 -62.58 -43.45 16.18
N SER A 168 -63.56 -44.36 16.22
CA SER A 168 -63.35 -45.77 15.89
C SER A 168 -64.67 -46.41 15.46
N GLN A 169 -64.70 -47.12 14.33
CA GLN A 169 -65.89 -47.82 13.85
C GLN A 169 -65.51 -49.00 12.93
N THR A 170 -66.38 -50.02 12.87
CA THR A 170 -66.22 -51.18 11.97
C THR A 170 -67.14 -51.04 10.76
N TYR A 171 -66.65 -51.38 9.59
CA TYR A 171 -67.34 -51.27 8.31
C TYR A 171 -67.20 -52.56 7.52
N ASP A 172 -68.17 -52.83 6.66
CA ASP A 172 -68.02 -53.87 5.64
C ASP A 172 -67.01 -53.41 4.57
N TYR A 173 -66.26 -54.38 4.03
CA TYR A 173 -65.37 -54.14 2.90
C TYR A 173 -66.08 -53.38 1.77
N GLY A 174 -65.57 -52.20 1.42
CA GLY A 174 -66.05 -51.31 0.37
C GLY A 174 -66.97 -50.15 0.82
N GLN A 175 -67.36 -50.06 2.10
CA GLN A 175 -68.18 -48.93 2.58
C GLN A 175 -67.37 -47.63 2.73
N VAL A 176 -68.03 -46.48 2.57
CA VAL A 176 -67.44 -45.14 2.80
C VAL A 176 -67.81 -44.64 4.19
N ALA A 177 -66.80 -44.26 4.97
CA ALA A 177 -66.97 -43.65 6.28
C ALA A 177 -66.86 -42.12 6.18
N SER A 178 -67.88 -41.39 6.64
CA SER A 178 -67.85 -39.92 6.71
C SER A 178 -67.21 -39.44 8.01
N LEU A 179 -66.30 -38.48 7.90
CA LEU A 179 -65.53 -37.88 8.99
C LEU A 179 -65.92 -36.42 9.17
N LEU A 180 -66.03 -35.98 10.42
CA LEU A 180 -66.27 -34.58 10.78
C LEU A 180 -65.26 -34.14 11.84
N ALA A 181 -64.44 -33.15 11.51
CA ALA A 181 -63.60 -32.40 12.43
C ALA A 181 -64.39 -31.22 13.03
N THR A 182 -64.24 -31.02 14.33
CA THR A 182 -64.77 -29.86 15.05
C THR A 182 -63.60 -29.11 15.69
N PRO A 183 -63.08 -28.05 15.06
CA PRO A 183 -62.03 -27.22 15.65
C PRO A 183 -62.48 -26.53 16.95
N ASP A 184 -61.54 -26.28 17.87
CA ASP A 184 -61.78 -25.42 19.03
C ASP A 184 -61.95 -23.94 18.59
N THR A 185 -62.57 -23.11 19.43
CA THR A 185 -62.74 -21.67 19.15
C THR A 185 -61.40 -21.01 18.81
N GLY A 186 -61.35 -20.33 17.66
CA GLY A 186 -60.14 -19.67 17.17
C GLY A 186 -59.18 -20.58 16.39
N TYR A 187 -59.59 -21.81 16.06
CA TYR A 187 -58.81 -22.75 15.23
C TYR A 187 -59.59 -23.16 13.98
N ARG A 188 -58.87 -23.60 12.94
CA ARG A 188 -59.42 -24.20 11.71
C ARG A 188 -58.65 -25.46 11.33
N VAL A 189 -59.20 -26.28 10.42
CA VAL A 189 -58.51 -27.48 9.92
C VAL A 189 -57.25 -27.07 9.14
N LYS A 190 -56.10 -27.59 9.60
CA LYS A 190 -54.81 -27.45 8.93
C LYS A 190 -54.61 -28.53 7.89
N ALA A 191 -54.88 -29.80 8.22
CA ALA A 191 -54.68 -30.90 7.29
C ALA A 191 -55.40 -32.17 7.72
N TRP A 192 -55.83 -32.96 6.73
CA TRP A 192 -56.27 -34.35 6.89
C TRP A 192 -55.19 -35.30 6.37
N THR A 193 -55.13 -36.52 6.92
CA THR A 193 -54.28 -37.61 6.40
C THR A 193 -54.99 -38.96 6.51
N GLY A 194 -54.82 -39.81 5.49
CA GLY A 194 -55.42 -41.15 5.45
C GLY A 194 -56.89 -41.18 5.01
N THR A 195 -57.39 -40.07 4.48
CA THR A 195 -58.74 -39.88 3.94
C THR A 195 -58.76 -40.04 2.42
N ASP A 196 -59.95 -39.96 1.81
CA ASP A 196 -60.11 -39.95 0.36
C ASP A 196 -59.63 -38.61 -0.26
N ASN A 197 -59.60 -37.51 0.52
CA ASN A 197 -59.05 -36.21 0.11
C ASN A 197 -58.24 -35.55 1.24
N ASP A 198 -56.95 -35.89 1.32
CA ASP A 198 -56.02 -35.33 2.31
C ASP A 198 -55.74 -33.82 2.10
N GLY A 199 -56.11 -33.25 0.95
CA GLY A 199 -55.98 -31.83 0.64
C GLY A 199 -57.10 -30.94 1.19
N SER A 200 -58.18 -31.53 1.74
CA SER A 200 -59.31 -30.76 2.26
C SER A 200 -58.91 -29.86 3.44
N LYS A 201 -59.47 -28.64 3.47
CA LYS A 201 -59.43 -27.73 4.63
C LYS A 201 -60.81 -27.59 5.29
N ASP A 202 -61.79 -28.31 4.77
CA ASP A 202 -63.13 -28.32 5.31
C ASP A 202 -63.19 -29.17 6.58
N ASN A 203 -64.17 -28.86 7.42
CA ASN A 203 -64.46 -29.65 8.60
C ASN A 203 -64.96 -31.06 8.24
N GLY A 204 -65.47 -31.31 7.03
CA GLY A 204 -65.93 -32.64 6.57
C GLY A 204 -64.92 -33.34 5.65
N ASN A 205 -64.77 -34.66 5.80
CA ASN A 205 -63.99 -35.53 4.91
C ASN A 205 -64.57 -36.97 4.85
N SER A 206 -64.01 -37.88 4.05
CA SER A 206 -64.45 -39.29 3.97
C SER A 206 -63.29 -40.27 3.80
N VAL A 207 -63.53 -41.56 4.05
CA VAL A 207 -62.56 -42.64 3.77
C VAL A 207 -63.26 -43.93 3.30
N THR A 208 -62.77 -44.53 2.22
CA THR A 208 -63.30 -45.80 1.68
C THR A 208 -62.63 -47.04 2.31
N MET A 209 -63.41 -47.95 2.91
CA MET A 209 -62.92 -49.06 3.75
C MET A 209 -62.63 -50.35 2.96
N THR A 210 -61.48 -50.42 2.29
CA THR A 210 -60.98 -51.63 1.60
C THR A 210 -60.02 -52.47 2.45
N SER A 211 -59.66 -51.98 3.63
CA SER A 211 -58.83 -52.64 4.64
C SER A 211 -59.07 -51.93 5.96
N ASN A 212 -58.39 -52.37 7.03
CA ASN A 212 -58.26 -51.53 8.22
C ASN A 212 -57.53 -50.23 7.86
N LYS A 213 -58.03 -49.07 8.33
CA LYS A 213 -57.50 -47.74 8.00
C LYS A 213 -57.38 -46.85 9.23
N THR A 214 -56.40 -45.93 9.19
CA THR A 214 -56.18 -44.91 10.23
C THR A 214 -56.17 -43.53 9.61
N VAL A 215 -56.90 -42.59 10.19
CA VAL A 215 -57.03 -41.19 9.74
C VAL A 215 -56.53 -40.25 10.82
N THR A 216 -55.87 -39.16 10.45
CA THR A 216 -55.60 -38.07 11.39
C THR A 216 -55.99 -36.70 10.85
N VAL A 217 -56.38 -35.80 11.76
CA VAL A 217 -56.63 -34.38 11.48
C VAL A 217 -55.75 -33.50 12.36
N GLN A 218 -55.25 -32.40 11.79
CA GLN A 218 -54.50 -31.35 12.49
C GLN A 218 -55.25 -30.03 12.39
N PHE A 219 -55.14 -29.19 13.42
CA PHE A 219 -55.71 -27.85 13.47
C PHE A 219 -54.63 -26.77 13.57
N GLU A 220 -54.95 -25.56 13.12
CA GLU A 220 -54.11 -24.36 13.26
C GLU A 220 -54.92 -23.18 13.78
N ALA A 221 -54.29 -22.27 14.53
CA ALA A 221 -54.94 -21.06 15.03
C ALA A 221 -55.30 -20.13 13.87
N ILE A 222 -56.46 -19.46 13.95
CA ILE A 222 -56.87 -18.41 13.04
C ILE A 222 -56.08 -17.15 13.40
N PRO A 223 -55.20 -16.65 12.50
CA PRO A 223 -54.40 -15.46 12.80
C PRO A 223 -55.30 -14.22 12.92
N PRO A 224 -55.09 -13.32 13.91
CA PRO A 224 -55.79 -12.05 13.99
C PRO A 224 -55.43 -11.14 12.82
N SER A 225 -56.27 -10.15 12.49
CA SER A 225 -56.02 -9.16 11.45
C SER A 225 -54.62 -8.56 11.59
N ALA A 226 -53.84 -8.62 10.52
CA ALA A 226 -52.42 -8.28 10.53
C ALA A 226 -52.10 -7.48 9.27
N LEU A 227 -52.11 -6.16 9.40
CA LEU A 227 -51.81 -5.25 8.31
C LEU A 227 -50.31 -5.19 8.02
N SER A 228 -49.96 -5.13 6.74
CA SER A 228 -48.61 -4.88 6.25
C SER A 228 -48.61 -3.69 5.31
N VAL A 229 -47.55 -2.89 5.34
CA VAL A 229 -47.31 -1.79 4.40
C VAL A 229 -45.82 -1.61 4.16
N GLU A 230 -45.42 -1.46 2.90
CA GLU A 230 -44.03 -1.24 2.47
C GLU A 230 -44.00 -0.26 1.29
N MET A 231 -42.87 0.41 1.06
CA MET A 231 -42.67 1.37 -0.03
C MET A 231 -41.40 1.05 -0.81
N VAL A 232 -41.43 1.28 -2.12
CA VAL A 232 -40.26 1.23 -3.00
C VAL A 232 -40.28 2.40 -3.98
N GLY A 233 -39.17 3.12 -4.10
CA GLY A 233 -38.97 4.17 -5.11
C GLY A 233 -38.55 3.60 -6.47
N SER A 234 -38.96 4.24 -7.55
CA SER A 234 -38.68 3.80 -8.94
C SER A 234 -37.28 4.16 -9.45
N ALA A 235 -36.59 5.12 -8.83
CA ALA A 235 -35.25 5.56 -9.20
C ALA A 235 -34.47 5.99 -7.95
N ASP A 236 -33.25 5.49 -7.83
CA ASP A 236 -32.25 5.89 -6.83
C ASP A 236 -30.85 5.57 -7.41
N PRO A 237 -29.98 6.56 -7.68
CA PRO A 237 -30.15 8.00 -7.48
C PRO A 237 -31.05 8.67 -8.55
N VAL A 238 -31.57 9.86 -8.21
CA VAL A 238 -32.41 10.72 -9.07
C VAL A 238 -31.83 12.13 -9.22
N ASP A 239 -32.05 12.80 -10.36
CA ASP A 239 -31.57 14.17 -10.56
C ASP A 239 -32.47 15.20 -9.85
N ALA A 240 -31.88 16.32 -9.43
CA ALA A 240 -32.68 17.43 -8.88
C ALA A 240 -33.63 17.98 -9.97
N ASN A 241 -34.88 18.26 -9.59
CA ASN A 241 -36.02 18.58 -10.47
C ASN A 241 -36.68 17.39 -11.19
N ASP A 242 -36.16 16.17 -11.09
CA ASP A 242 -36.83 15.00 -11.66
C ASP A 242 -37.95 14.46 -10.75
N GLN A 243 -38.81 13.64 -11.35
CA GLN A 243 -39.93 13.00 -10.67
C GLN A 243 -39.58 11.55 -10.31
N VAL A 244 -39.90 11.13 -9.09
CA VAL A 244 -39.77 9.75 -8.60
C VAL A 244 -41.17 9.21 -8.31
N THR A 245 -41.46 8.03 -8.85
CA THR A 245 -42.66 7.26 -8.48
C THR A 245 -42.33 6.36 -7.29
N TYR A 246 -43.14 6.42 -6.23
CA TYR A 246 -43.08 5.53 -5.07
C TYR A 246 -44.28 4.59 -5.09
N THR A 247 -44.03 3.29 -5.10
CA THR A 247 -45.04 2.24 -5.04
C THR A 247 -45.16 1.74 -3.61
N ILE A 248 -46.38 1.71 -3.08
CA ILE A 248 -46.73 1.24 -1.75
C ILE A 248 -47.47 -0.07 -1.89
N THR A 249 -46.94 -1.15 -1.30
CA THR A 249 -47.60 -2.46 -1.24
C THR A 249 -48.21 -2.65 0.14
N TYR A 250 -49.43 -3.17 0.21
CA TYR A 250 -50.15 -3.38 1.46
C TYR A 250 -51.02 -4.65 1.45
N GLY A 251 -51.45 -5.08 2.63
CA GLY A 251 -52.30 -6.27 2.80
C GLY A 251 -52.79 -6.47 4.22
N ASN A 252 -53.70 -7.43 4.38
CA ASN A 252 -54.16 -8.01 5.64
C ASN A 252 -53.97 -9.53 5.55
N SER A 253 -52.96 -10.06 6.24
CA SER A 253 -52.67 -11.50 6.23
C SER A 253 -53.53 -12.33 7.20
N GLY A 254 -54.36 -11.67 8.01
CA GLY A 254 -55.14 -12.30 9.08
C GLY A 254 -56.65 -12.17 8.95
N HIS A 255 -57.37 -12.51 10.03
CA HIS A 255 -58.83 -12.49 10.12
C HIS A 255 -59.35 -11.69 11.33
N PRO A 256 -60.57 -11.14 11.28
CA PRO A 256 -61.41 -11.01 10.07
C PRO A 256 -60.79 -9.99 9.08
N GLY A 257 -61.47 -9.75 7.96
CA GLY A 257 -61.17 -8.58 7.14
C GLY A 257 -61.26 -7.30 7.96
N THR A 258 -60.47 -6.29 7.64
CA THR A 258 -60.44 -5.01 8.35
C THR A 258 -61.35 -3.99 7.68
N ASN A 259 -61.91 -3.09 8.47
CA ASN A 259 -62.78 -1.99 8.02
C ASN A 259 -62.10 -0.64 8.25
N ASN A 260 -62.54 0.37 7.50
CA ASN A 260 -61.98 1.73 7.54
C ASN A 260 -60.44 1.74 7.47
N THR A 261 -59.88 0.89 6.60
CA THR A 261 -58.45 0.79 6.38
C THR A 261 -57.95 2.06 5.69
N VAL A 262 -56.94 2.71 6.26
CA VAL A 262 -56.38 3.97 5.78
C VAL A 262 -54.86 3.89 5.74
N ILE A 263 -54.28 4.30 4.61
CA ILE A 263 -52.83 4.49 4.45
C ILE A 263 -52.55 6.00 4.46
N THR A 264 -51.51 6.42 5.18
CA THR A 264 -51.05 7.81 5.20
C THR A 264 -49.54 7.89 4.96
N GLU A 265 -49.11 8.83 4.14
CA GLU A 265 -47.70 9.20 3.95
C GLU A 265 -47.53 10.71 4.11
N VAL A 266 -46.50 11.16 4.82
CA VAL A 266 -46.15 12.58 4.90
C VAL A 266 -44.91 12.83 4.05
N LEU A 267 -45.03 13.67 3.02
CA LEU A 267 -43.91 13.94 2.14
C LEU A 267 -42.76 14.61 2.89
N PRO A 268 -41.53 14.07 2.81
CA PRO A 268 -40.36 14.64 3.45
C PRO A 268 -39.97 15.98 2.83
N THR A 269 -39.24 16.82 3.56
CA THR A 269 -38.62 18.05 3.04
C THR A 269 -37.69 17.72 1.85
N GLY A 270 -37.63 18.60 0.84
CA GLY A 270 -36.85 18.35 -0.39
C GLY A 270 -37.63 17.69 -1.52
N MET A 271 -38.95 17.49 -1.34
CA MET A 271 -39.84 16.91 -2.34
C MET A 271 -41.19 17.61 -2.39
N SER A 272 -41.72 17.80 -3.59
CA SER A 272 -43.06 18.34 -3.84
C SER A 272 -44.00 17.27 -4.39
N TYR A 273 -45.27 17.33 -3.99
CA TYR A 273 -46.31 16.42 -4.48
C TYR A 273 -46.62 16.68 -5.96
N VAL A 274 -46.69 15.63 -6.77
CA VAL A 274 -47.15 15.71 -8.17
C VAL A 274 -48.52 15.06 -8.34
N THR A 275 -48.64 13.76 -8.06
CA THR A 275 -49.89 13.00 -8.23
C THR A 275 -49.86 11.70 -7.44
N ALA A 276 -51.01 11.03 -7.27
CA ALA A 276 -51.12 9.73 -6.61
C ALA A 276 -52.33 8.92 -7.12
N SER A 277 -52.26 7.60 -6.97
CA SER A 277 -53.27 6.65 -7.42
C SER A 277 -54.40 6.44 -6.42
N GLY A 278 -55.43 5.68 -6.80
CA GLY A 278 -56.37 5.07 -5.86
C GLY A 278 -57.28 6.07 -5.13
N GLY A 279 -57.58 7.21 -5.75
CA GLY A 279 -58.51 8.20 -5.17
C GLY A 279 -57.99 8.91 -3.92
N SER A 280 -56.66 8.96 -3.73
CA SER A 280 -56.03 9.63 -2.58
C SER A 280 -56.34 11.12 -2.49
N VAL A 281 -56.25 11.65 -1.26
CA VAL A 281 -56.33 13.09 -0.99
C VAL A 281 -54.98 13.58 -0.47
N TYR A 282 -54.43 14.63 -1.09
CA TYR A 282 -53.24 15.33 -0.61
C TYR A 282 -53.64 16.61 0.14
N ALA A 283 -53.15 16.76 1.38
CA ALA A 283 -53.34 17.95 2.20
C ALA A 283 -52.05 18.79 2.22
N PRO A 284 -51.98 19.94 1.51
CA PRO A 284 -50.73 20.69 1.38
C PRO A 284 -50.18 21.28 2.68
N SER A 285 -51.05 21.65 3.62
CA SER A 285 -50.66 22.26 4.91
C SER A 285 -49.93 21.29 5.83
N SER A 286 -50.28 20.00 5.78
CA SER A 286 -49.63 18.92 6.54
C SER A 286 -48.71 18.04 5.68
N ARG A 287 -48.66 18.30 4.36
CA ARG A 287 -47.93 17.52 3.35
C ARG A 287 -48.28 16.03 3.36
N THR A 288 -49.51 15.70 3.74
CA THR A 288 -49.96 14.31 3.94
C THR A 288 -50.78 13.81 2.76
N ILE A 289 -50.43 12.65 2.22
CA ILE A 289 -51.22 11.88 1.24
C ILE A 289 -52.00 10.81 2.02
N THR A 290 -53.31 10.72 1.79
CA THR A 290 -54.18 9.74 2.46
C THR A 290 -54.94 8.90 1.44
N TRP A 291 -54.87 7.57 1.59
CA TRP A 291 -55.68 6.61 0.84
C TRP A 291 -56.71 5.96 1.77
N SER A 292 -58.00 6.14 1.46
CA SER A 292 -59.11 5.51 2.18
C SER A 292 -59.48 4.19 1.50
N ILE A 293 -58.84 3.10 1.91
CA ILE A 293 -59.03 1.75 1.33
C ILE A 293 -60.41 1.18 1.68
N GLY A 294 -60.94 1.49 2.87
CA GLY A 294 -62.22 0.98 3.33
C GLY A 294 -62.09 -0.46 3.84
N THR A 295 -62.85 -1.40 3.30
CA THR A 295 -62.79 -2.81 3.70
C THR A 295 -61.64 -3.53 2.99
N LEU A 296 -60.71 -4.10 3.75
CA LEU A 296 -59.65 -4.96 3.24
C LEU A 296 -59.91 -6.39 3.71
N ALA A 297 -60.26 -7.28 2.77
CA ALA A 297 -60.66 -8.64 3.08
C ALA A 297 -59.54 -9.44 3.78
N SER A 298 -59.93 -10.47 4.53
CA SER A 298 -58.98 -11.37 5.19
C SER A 298 -58.10 -12.07 4.17
N GLU A 299 -56.86 -12.37 4.56
CA GLU A 299 -55.86 -13.05 3.73
C GLU A 299 -55.59 -12.36 2.36
N THR A 300 -55.87 -11.05 2.24
CA THR A 300 -55.58 -10.26 1.04
C THR A 300 -54.19 -9.65 1.15
N VAL A 301 -53.26 -10.04 0.28
CA VAL A 301 -51.87 -9.54 0.27
C VAL A 301 -51.49 -8.97 -1.10
N GLY A 302 -50.48 -8.10 -1.13
CA GLY A 302 -49.88 -7.60 -2.38
C GLY A 302 -50.70 -6.56 -3.14
N GLN A 303 -51.62 -5.87 -2.47
CA GLN A 303 -52.33 -4.74 -3.09
C GLN A 303 -51.41 -3.54 -3.20
N THR A 304 -51.58 -2.70 -4.23
CA THR A 304 -50.66 -1.57 -4.47
C THR A 304 -51.39 -0.25 -4.67
N VAL A 305 -50.83 0.82 -4.11
CA VAL A 305 -51.07 2.22 -4.51
C VAL A 305 -49.73 2.89 -4.80
N TRP A 306 -49.72 4.05 -5.44
CA TRP A 306 -48.48 4.77 -5.74
C TRP A 306 -48.68 6.29 -5.69
N PHE A 307 -47.59 7.02 -5.53
CA PHE A 307 -47.54 8.46 -5.72
C PHE A 307 -46.28 8.89 -6.46
N VAL A 308 -46.32 10.09 -7.05
CA VAL A 308 -45.20 10.73 -7.72
C VAL A 308 -44.84 11.99 -6.95
N GLY A 309 -43.58 12.09 -6.56
CA GLY A 309 -42.98 13.28 -5.96
C GLY A 309 -41.91 13.85 -6.86
N LYS A 310 -41.81 15.18 -6.94
CA LYS A 310 -40.73 15.87 -7.65
C LYS A 310 -39.66 16.28 -6.66
N VAL A 311 -38.41 15.92 -6.92
CA VAL A 311 -37.25 16.35 -6.12
C VAL A 311 -37.04 17.85 -6.29
N ASP A 312 -36.90 18.57 -5.18
CA ASP A 312 -36.72 20.01 -5.21
C ASP A 312 -35.37 20.39 -5.85
N GLY A 313 -35.36 21.38 -6.74
CA GLY A 313 -34.15 21.80 -7.47
C GLY A 313 -33.05 22.42 -6.60
N SER A 314 -33.33 22.72 -5.34
CA SER A 314 -32.37 23.22 -4.35
C SER A 314 -31.66 22.12 -3.57
N MET A 315 -32.01 20.85 -3.80
CA MET A 315 -31.33 19.73 -3.15
C MET A 315 -29.86 19.68 -3.61
N ALA A 316 -28.96 19.50 -2.66
CA ALA A 316 -27.54 19.30 -2.95
C ALA A 316 -27.34 17.97 -3.69
N GLU A 317 -26.37 17.95 -4.60
CA GLU A 317 -25.84 16.70 -5.20
C GLU A 317 -25.41 15.75 -4.07
N GLY A 318 -25.71 14.46 -4.19
CA GLY A 318 -25.49 13.48 -3.11
C GLY A 318 -26.45 13.56 -1.91
N GLY A 319 -27.36 14.54 -1.87
CA GLY A 319 -28.34 14.70 -0.78
C GLY A 319 -29.35 13.55 -0.68
N THR A 320 -29.92 13.32 0.51
CA THR A 320 -30.87 12.22 0.76
C THR A 320 -32.28 12.71 1.09
N ILE A 321 -33.29 12.09 0.47
CA ILE A 321 -34.72 12.26 0.77
C ILE A 321 -35.18 11.02 1.53
N THR A 322 -35.72 11.18 2.74
CA THR A 322 -36.07 10.06 3.63
C THR A 322 -37.57 10.02 3.91
N HIS A 323 -38.25 9.00 3.43
CA HIS A 323 -39.64 8.68 3.73
C HIS A 323 -39.69 7.83 5.01
N ASN A 324 -40.11 8.41 6.14
CA ASN A 324 -40.18 7.72 7.43
C ASN A 324 -41.53 7.85 8.15
N GLN A 325 -42.57 8.34 7.44
CA GLN A 325 -43.90 8.58 8.01
C GLN A 325 -45.02 7.78 7.33
N LEU A 326 -44.67 6.76 6.53
CA LEU A 326 -45.63 5.88 5.90
C LEU A 326 -46.25 4.95 6.96
N SER A 327 -47.58 4.88 6.99
CA SER A 327 -48.29 3.98 7.87
C SER A 327 -49.64 3.54 7.34
N ILE A 328 -50.14 2.42 7.86
CA ILE A 328 -51.48 1.87 7.61
C ILE A 328 -52.20 1.59 8.94
N ARG A 329 -53.50 1.82 9.02
CA ARG A 329 -54.34 1.52 10.19
C ARG A 329 -55.74 1.08 9.79
N SER A 330 -56.49 0.47 10.70
CA SER A 330 -57.91 0.11 10.53
C SER A 330 -58.68 0.29 11.85
N ASP A 331 -59.94 -0.14 11.90
CA ASP A 331 -60.70 -0.21 13.16
C ASP A 331 -60.28 -1.42 14.02
N GLU A 332 -59.88 -2.52 13.38
CA GLU A 332 -59.49 -3.78 14.03
C GLU A 332 -58.01 -3.80 14.43
N THR A 333 -57.19 -2.91 13.86
CA THR A 333 -55.74 -2.83 14.12
C THR A 333 -55.29 -1.40 14.43
N GLY A 334 -54.34 -1.26 15.36
CA GLY A 334 -53.61 -0.01 15.54
C GLY A 334 -52.78 0.37 14.30
N THR A 335 -52.09 1.50 14.38
CA THR A 335 -51.20 1.99 13.31
C THR A 335 -49.97 1.09 13.15
N VAL A 336 -49.72 0.63 11.93
CA VAL A 336 -48.52 -0.09 11.50
C VAL A 336 -47.70 0.85 10.63
N ALA A 337 -46.47 1.17 11.03
CA ALA A 337 -45.55 2.01 10.26
C ALA A 337 -44.67 1.16 9.32
N ALA A 338 -44.34 1.69 8.15
CA ALA A 338 -43.36 1.10 7.25
C ALA A 338 -41.92 1.40 7.71
N ALA A 339 -40.96 0.61 7.24
CA ALA A 339 -39.54 0.96 7.35
C ALA A 339 -39.24 2.23 6.53
N ALA A 340 -38.23 2.99 6.96
CA ALA A 340 -37.84 4.19 6.25
C ALA A 340 -37.23 3.86 4.88
N VAL A 341 -37.59 4.63 3.85
CA VAL A 341 -37.05 4.51 2.49
C VAL A 341 -36.31 5.78 2.13
N THR A 342 -35.08 5.65 1.63
CA THR A 342 -34.27 6.78 1.19
C THR A 342 -34.19 6.84 -0.32
N THR A 343 -34.06 8.04 -0.87
CA THR A 343 -33.72 8.30 -2.27
C THR A 343 -32.61 9.32 -2.32
N THR A 344 -31.53 9.02 -3.02
CA THR A 344 -30.35 9.89 -3.15
C THR A 344 -30.44 10.78 -4.39
N VAL A 345 -29.94 12.01 -4.28
CA VAL A 345 -29.80 12.91 -5.42
C VAL A 345 -28.49 12.60 -6.13
N ARG A 346 -28.53 12.47 -7.46
CA ARG A 346 -27.34 12.13 -8.26
C ARG A 346 -26.22 13.14 -8.03
N ASP A 347 -25.04 12.60 -7.84
CA ASP A 347 -23.80 13.35 -7.76
C ASP A 347 -23.05 13.30 -9.09
N THR A 348 -22.73 14.46 -9.63
CA THR A 348 -22.10 14.61 -10.96
C THR A 348 -20.76 15.33 -10.91
N LYS A 349 -20.33 15.77 -9.72
CA LYS A 349 -19.13 16.59 -9.56
C LYS A 349 -17.98 15.74 -9.04
N PRO A 350 -16.80 15.81 -9.66
CA PRO A 350 -15.64 15.11 -9.13
C PRO A 350 -15.11 15.79 -7.85
N PRO A 351 -14.36 15.05 -7.01
CA PRO A 351 -13.67 15.62 -5.87
C PRO A 351 -12.75 16.79 -6.23
N GLN A 352 -12.58 17.73 -5.31
CA GLN A 352 -11.78 18.94 -5.48
C GLN A 352 -10.51 18.87 -4.63
N VAL A 353 -9.42 19.44 -5.14
CA VAL A 353 -8.13 19.53 -4.42
C VAL A 353 -7.90 20.96 -3.94
N SER A 354 -7.64 21.14 -2.65
CA SER A 354 -7.42 22.45 -2.02
C SER A 354 -6.39 22.38 -0.89
N GLY A 355 -6.07 23.52 -0.25
CA GLY A 355 -5.16 23.56 0.90
C GLY A 355 -3.74 23.12 0.60
N GLN A 356 -3.27 23.30 -0.65
CA GLN A 356 -1.93 22.91 -1.07
C GLN A 356 -0.87 23.68 -0.26
N SER A 357 -0.03 22.95 0.45
CA SER A 357 1.16 23.45 1.13
C SER A 357 2.34 22.54 0.79
N PRO A 358 3.38 23.01 0.07
CA PRO A 358 3.53 24.36 -0.46
C PRO A 358 2.42 24.71 -1.48
N ALA A 359 2.13 26.00 -1.62
CA ALA A 359 1.14 26.49 -2.57
C ALA A 359 1.59 26.29 -4.03
N ASP A 360 0.65 26.30 -4.97
CA ASP A 360 0.94 26.25 -6.41
C ASP A 360 1.79 27.46 -6.85
N GLY A 361 2.94 27.17 -7.45
CA GLY A 361 3.96 28.14 -7.83
C GLY A 361 4.73 28.73 -6.66
N ALA A 362 4.72 28.09 -5.48
CA ALA A 362 5.61 28.48 -4.39
C ALA A 362 7.07 28.29 -4.81
N GLU A 363 7.93 29.21 -4.38
CA GLU A 363 9.36 29.19 -4.67
C GLU A 363 10.15 29.23 -3.37
N MET A 364 11.44 28.88 -3.44
CA MET A 364 12.32 28.86 -2.27
C MET A 364 11.89 27.88 -1.16
N VAL A 365 11.08 26.87 -1.50
CA VAL A 365 10.62 25.86 -0.53
C VAL A 365 11.82 25.10 0.04
N PRO A 366 11.94 24.94 1.37
CA PRO A 366 13.01 24.16 1.96
C PRO A 366 13.07 22.75 1.36
N CYS A 367 14.27 22.25 1.07
CA CYS A 367 14.44 20.94 0.44
C CYS A 367 13.88 19.76 1.28
N GLY A 368 13.63 19.96 2.57
CA GLY A 368 12.95 18.98 3.45
C GLY A 368 11.48 19.30 3.74
N GLY A 369 10.87 20.22 3.00
CA GLY A 369 9.50 20.66 3.21
C GLY A 369 8.49 19.53 3.06
N LEU A 370 7.49 19.49 3.94
CA LEU A 370 6.37 18.55 3.81
C LEU A 370 5.43 18.98 2.67
N VAL A 371 4.63 18.04 2.17
CA VAL A 371 3.54 18.31 1.22
C VAL A 371 2.20 17.98 1.87
N GLN A 372 1.29 18.95 1.91
CA GLN A 372 -0.05 18.87 2.50
C GLN A 372 -1.09 19.31 1.47
N LEU A 373 -2.23 18.62 1.44
CA LEU A 373 -3.38 18.98 0.61
C LEU A 373 -4.67 18.35 1.15
N HIS A 374 -5.80 18.92 0.78
CA HIS A 374 -7.14 18.41 1.03
C HIS A 374 -7.76 17.89 -0.26
N VAL A 375 -8.42 16.74 -0.20
CA VAL A 375 -9.33 16.24 -1.22
C VAL A 375 -10.73 16.25 -0.63
N THR A 376 -11.57 17.16 -1.12
CA THR A 376 -12.92 17.37 -0.62
C THR A 376 -13.95 16.92 -1.64
N ASP A 377 -15.07 16.43 -1.14
CA ASP A 377 -16.24 16.17 -1.97
C ASP A 377 -17.51 16.61 -1.25
N GLY A 378 -18.32 17.39 -1.96
CA GLY A 378 -19.58 17.93 -1.43
C GLY A 378 -20.78 17.03 -1.65
N GLY A 379 -20.62 15.93 -2.40
CA GLY A 379 -21.66 14.99 -2.78
C GLY A 379 -21.55 13.67 -2.03
N SER A 380 -21.29 12.59 -2.75
CA SER A 380 -21.31 11.21 -2.26
C SER A 380 -20.11 10.86 -1.37
N GLY A 381 -19.12 11.75 -1.30
CA GLY A 381 -17.86 11.58 -0.62
C GLY A 381 -16.77 11.01 -1.53
N VAL A 382 -15.53 11.33 -1.18
CA VAL A 382 -14.30 10.81 -1.79
C VAL A 382 -14.19 9.32 -1.52
N ARG A 383 -14.00 8.54 -2.58
CA ARG A 383 -13.72 7.12 -2.46
C ARG A 383 -12.23 6.93 -2.19
N TYR A 384 -11.88 6.18 -1.14
CA TYR A 384 -10.48 5.91 -0.79
C TYR A 384 -10.08 4.43 -0.90
N ASP A 385 -11.04 3.51 -1.04
CA ASP A 385 -10.78 2.07 -1.04
C ASP A 385 -10.42 1.54 -2.45
N GLY A 386 -9.15 1.19 -2.65
CA GLY A 386 -8.70 0.40 -3.81
C GLY A 386 -8.25 1.17 -5.05
N GLY A 387 -7.61 2.33 -4.91
CA GLY A 387 -6.92 2.98 -6.06
C GLY A 387 -7.46 4.33 -6.52
N THR A 388 -8.52 4.84 -5.90
CA THR A 388 -9.29 5.98 -6.45
C THR A 388 -8.75 7.35 -6.07
N VAL A 389 -7.91 7.43 -5.04
CA VAL A 389 -7.04 8.60 -4.82
C VAL A 389 -5.60 8.17 -5.06
N THR A 390 -4.96 8.77 -6.06
CA THR A 390 -3.52 8.61 -6.30
C THR A 390 -2.83 9.96 -6.21
N ILE A 391 -1.76 10.01 -5.43
CA ILE A 391 -0.90 11.20 -5.34
C ILE A 391 0.49 10.82 -5.84
N ARG A 392 1.01 11.64 -6.75
CA ARG A 392 2.38 11.55 -7.26
C ARG A 392 3.13 12.82 -6.96
N ILE A 393 4.37 12.69 -6.50
CA ILE A 393 5.29 13.81 -6.23
C ILE A 393 6.58 13.56 -7.00
N ALA A 394 6.99 14.52 -7.83
CA ALA A 394 8.09 14.38 -8.79
C ALA A 394 8.00 13.10 -9.65
N GLY A 395 6.77 12.71 -10.01
CA GLY A 395 6.46 11.49 -10.78
C GLY A 395 6.33 10.21 -9.96
N ASP A 396 6.92 10.14 -8.76
CA ASP A 396 6.87 8.99 -7.87
C ASP A 396 5.50 8.86 -7.20
N LEU A 397 4.97 7.63 -7.13
CA LEU A 397 3.71 7.34 -6.46
C LEU A 397 3.90 7.35 -4.94
N ILE A 398 3.28 8.33 -4.26
CA ILE A 398 3.38 8.50 -2.80
C ILE A 398 2.12 8.09 -2.05
N TYR A 399 1.01 7.90 -2.75
CA TYR A 399 -0.24 7.37 -2.21
C TYR A 399 -1.09 6.78 -3.34
N ASP A 400 -1.76 5.66 -3.09
CA ASP A 400 -2.71 5.05 -4.03
C ASP A 400 -3.98 4.49 -3.36
N GLY A 401 -4.13 4.63 -2.04
CA GLY A 401 -5.23 4.05 -1.27
C GLY A 401 -5.28 2.52 -1.20
N ALA A 402 -4.67 1.80 -2.15
CA ALA A 402 -4.66 0.34 -2.20
C ALA A 402 -3.60 -0.27 -1.26
N HIS A 403 -2.47 0.41 -1.07
CA HIS A 403 -1.40 -0.01 -0.15
C HIS A 403 -1.38 0.80 1.15
N GLU A 404 -2.45 1.54 1.43
CA GLU A 404 -2.63 2.21 2.71
C GLU A 404 -2.91 1.18 3.82
N THR A 405 -2.35 1.38 5.01
CA THR A 405 -2.76 0.64 6.20
C THR A 405 -4.14 1.09 6.69
N SER A 406 -4.82 0.29 7.51
CA SER A 406 -6.11 0.68 8.13
C SER A 406 -6.03 1.95 9.00
N ALA A 407 -4.83 2.35 9.42
CA ALA A 407 -4.57 3.57 10.17
C ALA A 407 -4.33 4.81 9.29
N GLY A 408 -4.52 4.70 7.98
CA GLY A 408 -4.38 5.83 7.08
C GLY A 408 -2.94 6.12 6.64
N VAL A 409 -2.03 5.13 6.71
CA VAL A 409 -0.58 5.34 6.50
C VAL A 409 -0.11 4.62 5.25
N TYR A 410 0.62 5.36 4.40
CA TYR A 410 1.33 4.86 3.22
C TYR A 410 2.82 5.13 3.36
N ASP A 411 3.65 4.08 3.27
CA ASP A 411 5.10 4.17 3.46
C ASP A 411 5.83 3.85 2.15
N THR A 412 6.56 4.83 1.62
CA THR A 412 7.37 4.66 0.39
C THR A 412 8.83 4.32 0.67
N ARG A 413 9.26 4.28 1.94
CA ARG A 413 10.70 4.14 2.29
C ARG A 413 11.30 2.81 1.84
N SER A 414 10.50 1.76 1.75
CA SER A 414 10.89 0.43 1.28
C SER A 414 10.81 0.26 -0.23
N ARG A 415 10.33 1.27 -0.97
CA ARG A 415 10.15 1.21 -2.43
C ARG A 415 11.38 1.75 -3.15
N ASP A 416 11.60 1.25 -4.36
CA ASP A 416 12.66 1.71 -5.25
C ASP A 416 12.21 2.98 -5.98
N GLN A 417 12.23 4.10 -5.25
CA GLN A 417 11.79 5.43 -5.69
C GLN A 417 12.82 6.49 -5.29
N VAL A 418 12.81 7.63 -5.99
CA VAL A 418 13.68 8.79 -5.73
C VAL A 418 13.13 9.59 -4.56
N VAL A 419 11.82 9.82 -4.52
CA VAL A 419 11.12 10.50 -3.43
C VAL A 419 10.60 9.48 -2.43
N ARG A 420 11.15 9.50 -1.20
CA ARG A 420 10.78 8.55 -0.13
C ARG A 420 10.27 9.27 1.10
N GLY A 421 9.22 8.74 1.73
CA GLY A 421 8.60 9.34 2.90
C GLY A 421 7.42 8.55 3.42
N ILE A 422 6.60 9.22 4.23
CA ILE A 422 5.36 8.68 4.78
C ILE A 422 4.23 9.63 4.41
N CYS A 423 3.23 9.14 3.68
CA CYS A 423 1.98 9.85 3.46
C CYS A 423 0.92 9.37 4.46
N ARG A 424 0.17 10.31 5.03
CA ARG A 424 -0.92 10.04 5.98
C ARG A 424 -2.19 10.71 5.54
N ARG A 425 -3.28 9.94 5.53
CA ARG A 425 -4.63 10.43 5.31
C ARG A 425 -5.36 10.58 6.64
N THR A 426 -5.96 11.73 6.87
CA THR A 426 -6.88 11.99 7.99
C THR A 426 -8.16 12.65 7.50
N GLY A 427 -9.18 12.76 8.36
CA GLY A 427 -10.46 13.36 7.99
C GLY A 427 -11.54 12.33 7.64
N THR A 428 -12.50 12.71 6.81
CA THR A 428 -13.71 11.94 6.49
C THR A 428 -13.92 11.86 4.98
N ALA A 429 -14.91 11.06 4.53
CA ALA A 429 -15.21 10.97 3.10
C ALA A 429 -15.57 12.33 2.46
N ALA A 430 -16.04 13.32 3.23
CA ALA A 430 -16.31 14.66 2.69
C ALA A 430 -15.04 15.53 2.56
N ASP A 431 -13.99 15.25 3.33
CA ASP A 431 -12.76 16.02 3.39
C ASP A 431 -11.63 15.17 3.98
N TYR A 432 -10.75 14.69 3.09
CA TYR A 432 -9.52 14.03 3.47
C TYR A 432 -8.34 14.98 3.37
N GLU A 433 -7.59 15.12 4.46
CA GLU A 433 -6.28 15.75 4.48
C GLU A 433 -5.21 14.68 4.21
N PHE A 434 -4.29 14.98 3.29
CA PHE A 434 -3.12 14.16 2.98
C PHE A 434 -1.86 14.91 3.36
N THR A 435 -1.05 14.31 4.23
CA THR A 435 0.22 14.86 4.72
C THR A 435 1.36 13.93 4.37
N PHE A 436 2.23 14.35 3.46
CA PHE A 436 3.45 13.64 3.08
C PHE A 436 4.69 14.25 3.73
N THR A 437 5.38 13.47 4.56
CA THR A 437 6.66 13.85 5.16
C THR A 437 7.81 13.15 4.44
N PRO A 438 8.68 13.89 3.72
CA PRO A 438 9.84 13.30 3.07
C PRO A 438 10.87 12.83 4.11
N THR A 439 11.52 11.71 3.80
CA THR A 439 12.70 11.21 4.54
C THR A 439 14.01 11.47 3.80
N THR A 440 13.92 11.66 2.48
CA THR A 440 14.99 12.15 1.63
C THR A 440 14.66 13.57 1.21
N ARG A 441 15.57 14.52 1.44
CA ARG A 441 15.38 15.91 0.98
C ARG A 441 15.36 15.95 -0.56
N PHE A 442 14.54 16.82 -1.11
CA PHE A 442 14.56 17.23 -2.52
C PHE A 442 15.90 17.89 -2.87
N ASP A 443 16.23 17.96 -4.15
CA ASP A 443 17.40 18.69 -4.62
C ASP A 443 17.22 20.21 -4.47
N HIS A 444 18.29 20.99 -4.60
CA HIS A 444 18.17 22.45 -4.70
C HIS A 444 17.62 22.84 -6.07
N GLU A 445 16.83 23.92 -6.11
CA GLU A 445 16.17 24.41 -7.33
C GLU A 445 15.35 23.38 -8.12
N GLN A 446 14.96 22.27 -7.49
CA GLN A 446 14.11 21.27 -8.09
C GLN A 446 12.69 21.81 -8.26
N GLU A 447 12.17 21.74 -9.47
CA GLU A 447 10.74 21.84 -9.71
C GLU A 447 10.08 20.50 -9.31
N VAL A 448 9.19 20.56 -8.32
CA VAL A 448 8.51 19.40 -7.76
C VAL A 448 7.06 19.44 -8.22
N ASP A 449 6.72 18.58 -9.18
CA ASP A 449 5.36 18.38 -9.63
C ASP A 449 4.56 17.53 -8.64
N VAL A 450 3.35 17.97 -8.30
CA VAL A 450 2.38 17.22 -7.51
C VAL A 450 1.14 16.99 -8.35
N ALA A 451 0.81 15.71 -8.58
CA ALA A 451 -0.39 15.30 -9.30
C ALA A 451 -1.29 14.48 -8.39
N VAL A 452 -2.55 14.90 -8.27
CA VAL A 452 -3.59 14.24 -7.47
C VAL A 452 -4.71 13.84 -8.42
N THR A 453 -4.93 12.55 -8.54
CA THR A 453 -6.14 12.00 -9.18
C THR A 453 -7.05 11.49 -8.09
N ALA A 454 -8.31 11.93 -8.08
CA ALA A 454 -9.30 11.53 -7.08
C ALA A 454 -10.61 11.12 -7.75
N SER A 455 -11.33 10.18 -7.15
CA SER A 455 -12.70 9.81 -7.54
C SER A 455 -13.63 9.79 -6.34
N ASP A 456 -14.89 10.15 -6.54
CA ASP A 456 -15.95 10.02 -5.54
C ASP A 456 -16.57 8.61 -5.54
N VAL A 457 -17.53 8.39 -4.64
CA VAL A 457 -18.30 7.13 -4.56
C VAL A 457 -19.24 6.94 -5.75
N ALA A 458 -19.68 8.02 -6.40
CA ALA A 458 -20.54 8.00 -7.59
C ALA A 458 -19.77 7.64 -8.88
N GLY A 459 -18.43 7.65 -8.84
CA GLY A 459 -17.53 7.35 -9.96
C GLY A 459 -17.08 8.56 -10.76
N ASN A 460 -17.39 9.80 -10.34
CA ASN A 460 -16.84 10.99 -10.97
C ASN A 460 -15.38 11.17 -10.54
N SER A 461 -14.50 11.54 -11.46
CA SER A 461 -13.06 11.64 -11.19
C SER A 461 -12.42 12.80 -11.93
N ASP A 462 -11.43 13.41 -11.30
CA ASP A 462 -10.61 14.46 -11.91
C ASP A 462 -9.15 14.33 -11.49
N THR A 463 -8.25 14.97 -12.25
CA THR A 463 -6.82 15.07 -11.94
C THR A 463 -6.40 16.53 -11.86
N VAL A 464 -5.90 16.91 -10.69
CA VAL A 464 -5.35 18.25 -10.45
C VAL A 464 -3.83 18.14 -10.37
N SER A 465 -3.12 19.06 -11.01
CA SER A 465 -1.66 19.15 -10.93
C SER A 465 -1.19 20.57 -10.66
N TYR A 466 -0.25 20.69 -9.73
CA TYR A 466 0.43 21.91 -9.33
C TYR A 466 1.92 21.63 -9.14
N SER A 467 2.75 22.67 -9.07
CA SER A 467 4.18 22.50 -8.80
C SER A 467 4.69 23.57 -7.84
N PHE A 468 5.84 23.31 -7.23
CA PHE A 468 6.60 24.28 -6.45
C PHE A 468 8.09 24.10 -6.71
N LYS A 469 8.89 25.15 -6.48
CA LYS A 469 10.35 25.12 -6.66
C LYS A 469 11.06 25.20 -5.32
N THR A 470 11.99 24.29 -5.08
CA THR A 470 12.79 24.26 -3.85
C THR A 470 13.86 25.35 -3.85
N GLN A 471 14.39 25.67 -2.66
CA GLN A 471 15.40 26.70 -2.44
C GLN A 471 16.66 26.57 -3.30
N THR A 472 17.19 27.73 -3.70
CA THR A 472 18.53 27.87 -4.25
C THR A 472 19.57 27.52 -3.18
N ARG A 473 20.81 27.30 -3.60
CA ARG A 473 21.92 27.22 -2.65
C ARG A 473 22.28 28.60 -2.13
N SER A 474 22.86 28.63 -0.94
CA SER A 474 23.49 29.80 -0.34
C SER A 474 24.78 29.38 0.36
N PHE A 475 25.64 30.36 0.66
CA PHE A 475 26.89 30.15 1.37
C PHE A 475 26.82 30.78 2.77
N GLY A 476 27.49 30.13 3.71
CA GLY A 476 27.63 30.63 5.07
C GLY A 476 28.61 31.79 5.15
N LYS A 477 28.86 32.26 6.38
CA LYS A 477 29.83 33.33 6.64
C LYS A 477 31.22 33.00 6.09
N ASN A 478 31.88 34.01 5.54
CA ASN A 478 33.24 33.88 5.04
C ASN A 478 34.24 33.75 6.21
N ALA A 479 35.13 32.76 6.11
CA ALA A 479 36.19 32.51 7.08
C ALA A 479 37.56 32.71 6.44
N LYS A 480 38.42 33.49 7.09
CA LYS A 480 39.83 33.62 6.69
C LYS A 480 40.55 32.29 6.91
N VAL A 481 41.26 31.82 5.90
CA VAL A 481 41.97 30.52 5.88
C VAL A 481 43.35 30.65 6.51
N ASN A 482 44.08 31.70 6.14
CA ASN A 482 45.42 32.00 6.65
C ASN A 482 45.34 32.61 8.06
N SER A 483 46.21 32.14 8.96
CA SER A 483 46.26 32.60 10.36
C SER A 483 47.25 33.74 10.61
N ASP A 484 47.71 34.45 9.58
CA ASP A 484 48.61 35.58 9.77
C ASP A 484 47.86 36.81 10.29
N THR A 485 48.58 37.64 11.03
CA THR A 485 48.06 38.87 11.66
C THR A 485 48.60 40.13 10.99
N GLY A 486 49.17 40.03 9.79
CA GLY A 486 49.97 41.08 9.15
C GLY A 486 49.43 41.50 7.79
N THR A 487 50.27 42.17 7.01
CA THR A 487 49.99 42.62 5.64
C THR A 487 50.68 41.72 4.61
N LEU A 488 50.95 40.46 4.96
CA LEU A 488 51.56 39.54 4.02
C LEU A 488 50.56 39.28 2.88
N ILE A 489 51.09 38.99 1.69
CA ILE A 489 50.30 38.70 0.51
C ILE A 489 50.18 37.18 0.40
N GLN A 490 48.96 36.67 0.32
CA GLN A 490 48.67 35.27 0.03
C GLN A 490 48.00 35.13 -1.34
N ASP A 491 48.42 34.17 -2.15
CA ASP A 491 47.93 34.01 -3.52
C ASP A 491 47.89 32.54 -3.97
N HIS A 492 47.27 32.32 -5.12
CA HIS A 492 47.13 31.02 -5.80
C HIS A 492 46.64 29.87 -4.89
N PRO A 493 45.44 29.99 -4.28
CA PRO A 493 44.92 28.93 -3.44
C PRO A 493 44.56 27.69 -4.28
N ALA A 494 44.85 26.51 -3.73
CA ALA A 494 44.32 25.24 -4.22
C ALA A 494 43.78 24.43 -3.05
N THR A 495 42.74 23.64 -3.31
CA THR A 495 42.02 22.93 -2.25
C THR A 495 41.82 21.45 -2.57
N ALA A 496 41.76 20.63 -1.52
CA ALA A 496 41.36 19.24 -1.61
C ALA A 496 40.71 18.77 -0.31
N THR A 497 39.87 17.75 -0.40
CA THR A 497 39.20 17.14 0.75
C THR A 497 39.68 15.70 0.93
N ASP A 498 40.02 15.32 2.15
CA ASP A 498 40.40 13.94 2.46
C ASP A 498 39.20 13.05 2.81
N SER A 499 39.42 11.74 2.92
CA SER A 499 38.35 10.78 3.21
C SER A 499 37.77 10.91 4.63
N ALA A 500 38.45 11.64 5.53
CA ALA A 500 37.93 11.95 6.86
C ALA A 500 37.05 13.21 6.84
N GLY A 501 36.99 13.92 5.70
CA GLY A 501 36.22 15.15 5.52
C GLY A 501 36.97 16.41 5.92
N ASN A 502 38.28 16.34 6.16
CA ASN A 502 39.06 17.57 6.37
C ASN A 502 39.23 18.29 5.05
N ILE A 503 39.09 19.61 5.09
CA ILE A 503 39.36 20.50 3.95
C ILE A 503 40.77 21.05 4.12
N TRP A 504 41.58 20.88 3.09
CA TRP A 504 42.98 21.29 3.02
C TRP A 504 43.13 22.36 1.96
N VAL A 505 43.71 23.50 2.33
CA VAL A 505 43.94 24.63 1.43
C VAL A 505 45.42 24.95 1.42
N VAL A 506 46.04 24.98 0.25
CA VAL A 506 47.44 25.41 0.07
C VAL A 506 47.48 26.75 -0.64
N TRP A 507 48.46 27.58 -0.31
CA TRP A 507 48.68 28.88 -0.95
C TRP A 507 50.16 29.26 -0.90
N ASP A 508 50.57 30.16 -1.78
CA ASP A 508 51.86 30.83 -1.63
C ASP A 508 51.71 32.12 -0.82
N GLN A 509 52.69 32.42 0.01
CA GLN A 509 52.70 33.58 0.87
C GLN A 509 54.01 34.33 0.74
N GLN A 510 53.93 35.64 0.54
CA GLN A 510 55.10 36.50 0.54
C GLN A 510 55.72 36.57 1.94
N ALA A 511 56.99 36.18 2.05
CA ALA A 511 57.79 36.26 3.26
C ALA A 511 58.51 37.63 3.38
N THR A 512 59.13 37.87 4.53
CA THR A 512 59.94 39.09 4.74
C THR A 512 61.19 39.06 3.85
N GLY A 513 61.30 40.01 2.90
CA GLY A 513 62.41 40.06 1.93
C GLY A 513 62.00 39.85 0.46
N ALA A 514 60.70 39.75 0.16
CA ALA A 514 60.10 39.56 -1.16
C ALA A 514 60.21 38.15 -1.78
N ASP A 515 60.77 37.18 -1.05
CA ASP A 515 60.61 35.75 -1.35
C ASP A 515 59.19 35.28 -1.02
N THR A 516 58.74 34.18 -1.63
CA THR A 516 57.42 33.57 -1.40
C THR A 516 57.60 32.12 -0.97
N ASP A 517 56.86 31.67 0.06
CA ASP A 517 56.95 30.32 0.63
C ASP A 517 55.59 29.60 0.50
N ILE A 518 55.58 28.27 0.67
CA ILE A 518 54.35 27.47 0.52
C ILE A 518 53.78 27.12 1.89
N TYR A 519 52.49 27.42 2.08
CA TYR A 519 51.75 27.14 3.30
C TYR A 519 50.51 26.29 3.03
N ILE A 520 50.04 25.64 4.09
CA ILE A 520 48.81 24.86 4.12
C ILE A 520 47.99 25.21 5.36
N GLY A 521 46.66 25.17 5.20
CA GLY A 521 45.67 25.33 6.25
C GLY A 521 44.73 24.13 6.26
N LYS A 522 44.22 23.81 7.45
CA LYS A 522 43.29 22.69 7.67
C LYS A 522 42.01 23.16 8.34
N LEU A 523 40.87 22.81 7.76
CA LEU A 523 39.57 22.86 8.40
C LEU A 523 39.10 21.43 8.69
N ALA A 524 38.93 21.11 9.97
CA ALA A 524 38.41 19.82 10.38
C ALA A 524 36.91 19.69 10.03
N PRO A 525 36.38 18.46 9.86
CA PRO A 525 34.95 18.25 9.62
C PRO A 525 34.11 18.93 10.72
N GLY A 526 33.16 19.78 10.31
CA GLY A 526 32.30 20.53 11.24
C GLY A 526 33.00 21.65 12.02
N GLY A 527 34.26 21.97 11.71
CA GLY A 527 34.95 23.12 12.28
C GLY A 527 34.39 24.44 11.74
N SER A 528 34.42 25.50 12.56
CA SER A 528 33.98 26.85 12.18
C SER A 528 35.13 27.79 11.78
N ALA A 529 36.38 27.34 11.88
CA ALA A 529 37.58 28.11 11.55
C ALA A 529 38.74 27.19 11.19
N PHE A 530 39.64 27.68 10.34
CA PHE A 530 40.88 26.99 10.02
C PHE A 530 41.84 26.97 11.21
N GLY A 531 42.60 25.88 11.33
CA GLY A 531 43.72 25.81 12.26
C GLY A 531 44.87 26.74 11.88
N ALA A 532 45.93 26.75 12.68
CA ALA A 532 47.12 27.55 12.37
C ALA A 532 47.75 27.16 11.02
N SER A 533 48.17 28.16 10.24
CA SER A 533 48.92 27.96 9.01
C SER A 533 50.19 27.14 9.29
N THR A 534 50.43 26.12 8.48
CA THR A 534 51.64 25.29 8.57
C THR A 534 52.46 25.44 7.30
N ALA A 535 53.77 25.64 7.44
CA ALA A 535 54.65 25.68 6.28
C ALA A 535 54.77 24.28 5.66
N VAL A 536 54.57 24.19 4.34
CA VAL A 536 54.90 23.01 3.55
C VAL A 536 56.39 23.03 3.22
N TYR A 537 56.89 24.19 2.81
CA TYR A 537 58.30 24.41 2.52
C TYR A 537 58.63 25.90 2.64
N THR A 538 59.76 26.18 3.29
CA THR A 538 60.35 27.53 3.37
C THR A 538 61.77 27.46 2.84
N GLY A 539 62.01 28.12 1.70
CA GLY A 539 63.28 28.03 0.97
C GLY A 539 63.96 29.37 0.81
N ALA A 540 65.20 29.36 0.32
CA ALA A 540 65.77 30.54 -0.30
C ALA A 540 65.18 30.70 -1.71
N ASN A 541 64.90 31.93 -2.15
CA ASN A 541 64.22 32.28 -3.41
C ASN A 541 62.71 32.01 -3.39
N ALA A 542 62.00 32.43 -4.45
CA ALA A 542 60.55 32.34 -4.53
C ALA A 542 60.03 30.93 -4.83
N GLN A 543 59.05 30.48 -4.05
CA GLN A 543 58.16 29.34 -4.32
C GLN A 543 56.73 29.85 -4.56
N SER A 544 56.07 29.38 -5.61
CA SER A 544 54.73 29.90 -5.96
C SER A 544 53.85 28.84 -6.65
N HIS A 545 52.58 29.18 -6.88
CA HIS A 545 51.61 28.34 -7.59
C HIS A 545 51.49 26.92 -7.01
N PRO A 546 51.25 26.76 -5.70
CA PRO A 546 51.07 25.45 -5.12
C PRO A 546 49.76 24.82 -5.60
N VAL A 547 49.79 23.52 -5.78
CA VAL A 547 48.63 22.68 -6.09
C VAL A 547 48.64 21.46 -5.19
N ILE A 548 47.46 20.97 -4.81
CA ILE A 548 47.30 19.84 -3.89
C ILE A 548 46.44 18.74 -4.50
N ALA A 549 46.81 17.49 -4.24
CA ALA A 549 45.97 16.31 -4.45
C ALA A 549 46.01 15.41 -3.22
N VAL A 550 44.93 14.66 -3.02
CA VAL A 550 44.79 13.69 -1.93
C VAL A 550 44.48 12.33 -2.53
N ASP A 551 45.23 11.29 -2.14
CA ASP A 551 44.92 9.92 -2.53
C ASP A 551 43.91 9.25 -1.57
N ARG A 552 43.46 8.05 -1.93
CA ARG A 552 42.47 7.30 -1.13
C ARG A 552 42.98 6.88 0.27
N ASN A 553 44.30 6.90 0.49
CA ASN A 553 44.91 6.62 1.79
C ASN A 553 45.11 7.89 2.64
N ASN A 554 44.56 9.02 2.21
CA ASN A 554 44.74 10.35 2.81
C ASN A 554 46.20 10.83 2.77
N GLY A 555 46.98 10.37 1.79
CA GLY A 555 48.26 10.96 1.46
C GLY A 555 48.05 12.30 0.78
N LEU A 556 48.60 13.36 1.38
CA LEU A 556 48.64 14.71 0.82
C LEU A 556 49.86 14.83 -0.10
N TYR A 557 49.64 15.32 -1.32
CA TYR A 557 50.70 15.62 -2.28
C TYR A 557 50.59 17.09 -2.66
N VAL A 558 51.62 17.87 -2.37
CA VAL A 558 51.69 19.29 -2.72
C VAL A 558 52.81 19.48 -3.72
N ALA A 559 52.48 20.03 -4.88
CA ALA A 559 53.45 20.40 -5.91
C ALA A 559 53.45 21.91 -6.10
N TRP A 560 54.61 22.49 -6.41
CA TRP A 560 54.78 23.93 -6.60
C TRP A 560 55.93 24.19 -7.57
N GLN A 561 56.01 25.42 -8.09
CA GLN A 561 57.19 25.88 -8.82
C GLN A 561 58.13 26.60 -7.87
N SER A 562 59.44 26.33 -7.96
CA SER A 562 60.48 26.98 -7.17
C SER A 562 61.53 27.60 -8.07
N GLN A 563 61.89 28.85 -7.79
CA GLN A 563 62.96 29.55 -8.49
C GLN A 563 64.33 29.09 -7.97
N ALA A 564 65.23 28.72 -8.86
CA ALA A 564 66.61 28.46 -8.54
C ALA A 564 67.47 29.72 -8.62
N ALA A 565 68.70 29.63 -8.10
CA ALA A 565 69.64 30.75 -8.05
C ALA A 565 70.00 31.37 -9.42
N ASN A 566 69.79 30.63 -10.52
CA ASN A 566 70.00 31.12 -11.88
C ASN A 566 68.75 31.82 -12.47
N GLY A 567 67.68 32.00 -11.68
CA GLY A 567 66.43 32.65 -12.07
C GLY A 567 65.45 31.75 -12.83
N LYS A 568 65.81 30.49 -13.11
CA LYS A 568 64.96 29.49 -13.74
C LYS A 568 64.03 28.84 -12.71
N TRP A 569 62.90 28.33 -13.19
CA TRP A 569 61.87 27.71 -12.33
C TRP A 569 61.89 26.21 -12.55
N ASP A 570 61.82 25.43 -11.48
CA ASP A 570 61.65 23.98 -11.51
C ASP A 570 60.34 23.61 -10.81
N VAL A 571 59.82 22.41 -11.04
CA VAL A 571 58.65 21.89 -10.33
C VAL A 571 59.09 20.88 -9.27
N TYR A 572 58.63 21.10 -8.04
CA TYR A 572 58.89 20.24 -6.90
C TYR A 572 57.59 19.64 -6.35
N MET A 573 57.71 18.55 -5.62
CA MET A 573 56.63 17.96 -4.85
C MET A 573 57.11 17.50 -3.48
N SER A 574 56.28 17.70 -2.46
CA SER A 574 56.41 17.09 -1.13
C SER A 574 55.12 16.38 -0.73
N ARG A 575 55.23 15.41 0.17
CA ARG A 575 54.10 14.63 0.67
C ARG A 575 54.00 14.66 2.19
N SER A 576 52.77 14.50 2.67
CA SER A 576 52.46 14.41 4.09
C SER A 576 51.29 13.47 4.34
N SER A 577 51.20 12.93 5.55
CA SER A 577 50.02 12.18 6.01
C SER A 577 49.17 12.95 7.04
N ASN A 578 49.62 14.13 7.46
CA ASN A 578 48.99 14.89 8.56
C ASN A 578 48.98 16.41 8.33
N GLY A 579 49.59 16.90 7.25
CA GLY A 579 49.69 18.31 6.89
C GLY A 579 50.66 19.12 7.76
N THR A 580 51.30 18.50 8.76
CA THR A 580 52.22 19.17 9.69
C THR A 580 53.67 18.74 9.51
N THR A 581 53.90 17.49 9.11
CA THR A 581 55.23 16.96 8.80
C THR A 581 55.29 16.61 7.33
N TRP A 582 56.27 17.19 6.63
CA TRP A 582 56.45 17.08 5.18
C TRP A 582 57.77 16.38 4.86
N THR A 583 57.81 15.64 3.75
CA THR A 583 59.07 15.09 3.25
C THR A 583 59.93 16.19 2.64
N GLU A 584 61.22 15.92 2.48
CA GLU A 584 62.08 16.77 1.64
C GLU A 584 61.48 16.91 0.23
N PRO A 585 61.49 18.13 -0.35
CA PRO A 585 61.00 18.35 -1.71
C PRO A 585 61.78 17.53 -2.74
N LEU A 586 61.04 16.88 -3.64
CA LEU A 586 61.60 16.13 -4.76
C LEU A 586 61.34 16.90 -6.06
N ALA A 587 62.40 17.16 -6.83
CA ALA A 587 62.25 17.69 -8.19
C ALA A 587 61.56 16.65 -9.08
N VAL A 588 60.50 17.07 -9.79
CA VAL A 588 59.72 16.18 -10.66
C VAL A 588 60.25 16.22 -12.10
N ASN A 589 60.93 17.30 -12.47
CA ASN A 589 61.58 17.54 -13.75
C ASN A 589 62.96 16.86 -13.87
N VAL A 590 63.04 15.56 -13.58
CA VAL A 590 64.25 14.71 -13.69
C VAL A 590 65.01 14.76 -15.03
N GLY A 591 64.36 15.20 -16.11
CA GLY A 591 64.89 15.36 -17.47
C GLY A 591 65.61 16.69 -17.74
N ASP A 592 65.57 17.65 -16.80
CA ASP A 592 66.41 18.86 -16.80
C ASP A 592 67.23 18.95 -15.49
N PRO A 593 68.15 18.00 -15.23
CA PRO A 593 68.85 17.90 -13.94
C PRO A 593 69.81 19.06 -13.65
N ASN A 594 70.10 19.91 -14.64
CA ASN A 594 70.99 21.07 -14.50
C ASN A 594 70.22 22.39 -14.45
N ASN A 595 68.87 22.34 -14.42
CA ASN A 595 67.98 23.49 -14.39
C ASN A 595 68.38 24.57 -15.42
N THR A 596 68.43 24.16 -16.68
CA THR A 596 68.83 25.02 -17.80
C THR A 596 67.64 25.73 -18.45
N SER A 597 66.43 25.30 -18.12
CA SER A 597 65.14 25.74 -18.65
C SER A 597 64.14 26.04 -17.52
N SER A 598 63.00 26.64 -17.82
CA SER A 598 61.94 26.89 -16.84
C SER A 598 60.79 25.89 -16.97
N GLN A 599 60.40 25.28 -15.86
CA GLN A 599 59.16 24.55 -15.65
C GLN A 599 58.20 25.36 -14.76
N ARG A 600 56.95 25.55 -15.22
CA ARG A 600 55.99 26.45 -14.55
C ARG A 600 54.56 25.94 -14.58
N PHE A 601 53.71 26.56 -13.75
CA PHE A 601 52.27 26.33 -13.65
C PHE A 601 51.92 24.85 -13.46
N PRO A 602 52.40 24.21 -12.38
CA PRO A 602 52.12 22.80 -12.14
C PRO A 602 50.62 22.58 -11.91
N SER A 603 50.11 21.45 -12.37
CA SER A 603 48.81 20.89 -12.02
C SER A 603 49.01 19.44 -11.60
N ILE A 604 48.30 19.01 -10.54
CA ILE A 604 48.49 17.68 -9.93
C ILE A 604 47.16 16.91 -9.86
N ALA A 605 47.23 15.60 -10.08
CA ALA A 605 46.15 14.66 -9.79
C ALA A 605 46.71 13.35 -9.23
N ALA A 606 46.06 12.81 -8.20
CA ALA A 606 46.40 11.53 -7.58
C ALA A 606 45.31 10.49 -7.87
N ASP A 607 45.69 9.28 -8.28
CA ASP A 607 44.72 8.24 -8.59
C ASP A 607 44.13 7.64 -7.31
N SER A 608 42.83 7.87 -7.11
CA SER A 608 42.07 7.28 -6.01
C SER A 608 42.01 5.74 -6.03
N ARG A 609 42.25 5.09 -7.18
CA ARG A 609 42.23 3.62 -7.33
C ARG A 609 43.59 2.97 -7.15
N ALA A 610 44.66 3.71 -7.40
CA ALA A 610 46.04 3.23 -7.33
C ALA A 610 46.87 4.19 -6.45
N PRO A 611 46.77 4.09 -5.11
CA PRO A 611 47.48 4.98 -4.19
C PRO A 611 48.98 5.05 -4.48
N GLY A 612 49.55 6.25 -4.42
CA GLY A 612 50.92 6.54 -4.84
C GLY A 612 51.09 6.82 -6.35
N THR A 613 50.05 6.61 -7.16
CA THR A 613 50.05 7.03 -8.58
C THR A 613 49.67 8.50 -8.69
N VAL A 614 50.61 9.32 -9.17
CA VAL A 614 50.48 10.78 -9.24
C VAL A 614 50.91 11.26 -10.62
N TYR A 615 50.14 12.18 -11.18
CA TYR A 615 50.45 12.88 -12.42
C TYR A 615 50.63 14.36 -12.11
N ILE A 616 51.75 14.93 -12.56
CA ILE A 616 52.00 16.38 -12.48
C ILE A 616 52.26 16.88 -13.90
N ALA A 617 51.36 17.73 -14.40
CA ALA A 617 51.51 18.39 -15.69
C ALA A 617 52.06 19.81 -15.48
N TYR A 618 52.96 20.26 -16.35
CA TYR A 618 53.57 21.59 -16.27
C TYR A 618 54.00 22.10 -17.66
N GLU A 619 54.16 23.43 -17.76
CA GLU A 619 54.79 24.08 -18.91
C GLU A 619 56.30 23.91 -18.82
N ASP A 620 56.98 23.68 -19.95
CA ASP A 620 58.42 23.52 -20.03
C ASP A 620 59.00 24.26 -21.24
N ASP A 621 60.03 25.09 -21.03
CA ASP A 621 60.68 25.88 -22.09
C ASP A 621 61.99 25.29 -22.66
N ARG A 622 62.36 24.04 -22.29
CA ARG A 622 63.65 23.42 -22.69
C ARG A 622 63.82 23.23 -24.20
N ALA A 623 62.73 23.24 -24.95
CA ALA A 623 62.72 23.14 -26.41
C ALA A 623 62.78 24.51 -27.13
N GLY A 624 62.82 25.62 -26.40
CA GLY A 624 62.86 27.00 -26.93
C GLY A 624 61.48 27.68 -27.04
N ASN A 625 60.40 26.91 -26.93
CA ASN A 625 59.02 27.37 -26.77
C ASN A 625 58.38 26.65 -25.58
N LYS A 626 57.24 27.13 -25.08
CA LYS A 626 56.53 26.46 -23.98
C LYS A 626 55.79 25.24 -24.52
N ASP A 627 56.07 24.08 -23.94
CA ASP A 627 55.39 22.81 -24.22
C ASP A 627 54.80 22.20 -22.96
N ILE A 628 53.79 21.36 -23.11
CA ILE A 628 53.21 20.60 -22.01
C ILE A 628 54.00 19.32 -21.79
N TRP A 629 54.44 19.11 -20.55
CA TRP A 629 55.05 17.87 -20.08
C TRP A 629 54.23 17.28 -18.94
N VAL A 630 54.36 15.97 -18.76
CA VAL A 630 53.84 15.27 -17.59
C VAL A 630 54.94 14.47 -16.92
N ALA A 631 55.05 14.62 -15.60
CA ALA A 631 55.78 13.72 -14.74
C ALA A 631 54.80 12.74 -14.09
N THR A 632 55.06 11.44 -14.22
CA THR A 632 54.26 10.38 -13.63
C THR A 632 55.06 9.63 -12.58
N SER A 633 54.44 9.37 -11.44
CA SER A 633 54.95 8.49 -10.39
C SER A 633 53.95 7.38 -10.10
N THR A 634 54.43 6.20 -9.72
CA THR A 634 53.61 5.07 -9.24
C THR A 634 53.79 4.80 -7.74
N ASN A 635 54.64 5.58 -7.07
CA ASN A 635 54.98 5.41 -5.65
C ASN A 635 55.13 6.75 -4.89
N GLY A 636 54.88 7.88 -5.57
CA GLY A 636 55.04 9.23 -5.04
C GLY A 636 56.48 9.61 -4.68
N THR A 637 57.51 8.94 -5.21
CA THR A 637 58.93 9.22 -4.90
C THR A 637 59.86 9.20 -6.11
N THR A 638 59.52 8.45 -7.15
CA THR A 638 60.30 8.37 -8.40
C THR A 638 59.47 8.84 -9.57
N TRP A 639 60.06 9.58 -10.49
CA TRP A 639 59.36 10.25 -11.60
C TRP A 639 59.82 9.76 -12.97
N THR A 640 58.88 9.66 -13.89
CA THR A 640 59.12 9.49 -15.32
C THR A 640 58.49 10.65 -16.08
N GLU A 641 59.28 11.32 -16.92
CA GLU A 641 58.81 12.44 -17.73
C GLU A 641 58.40 12.03 -19.14
N THR A 642 57.33 12.64 -19.64
CA THR A 642 56.88 12.53 -21.03
C THR A 642 56.51 13.90 -21.58
N ARG A 643 57.07 14.26 -22.75
CA ARG A 643 56.68 15.46 -23.50
C ARG A 643 55.35 15.18 -24.22
N ILE A 644 54.33 16.00 -23.95
CA ILE A 644 52.97 15.83 -24.50
C ILE A 644 52.79 16.64 -25.79
N THR A 645 53.43 17.81 -25.90
CA THR A 645 53.34 18.68 -27.09
C THR A 645 54.71 18.97 -27.68
N SER A 646 54.76 19.20 -28.99
CA SER A 646 56.00 19.53 -29.70
C SER A 646 55.84 20.59 -30.80
N HIS A 647 54.73 21.31 -30.79
CA HIS A 647 54.46 22.35 -31.78
C HIS A 647 55.37 23.56 -31.52
N SER A 648 55.76 24.30 -32.56
CA SER A 648 56.64 25.47 -32.42
C SER A 648 55.97 26.71 -31.81
N ALA A 649 54.70 26.61 -31.41
CA ALA A 649 53.94 27.70 -30.81
C ALA A 649 53.62 27.32 -29.38
N ASP A 650 53.55 28.31 -28.49
CA ASP A 650 53.38 28.08 -27.07
C ASP A 650 52.12 27.25 -26.74
N GLN A 651 52.29 26.35 -25.80
CA GLN A 651 51.26 25.50 -25.20
C GLN A 651 51.31 25.76 -23.71
N THR A 652 50.21 26.23 -23.11
CA THR A 652 50.23 26.85 -21.77
C THR A 652 49.06 26.40 -20.90
N GLN A 653 49.16 26.70 -19.61
CA GLN A 653 48.13 26.48 -18.59
C GLN A 653 47.61 25.02 -18.52
N PRO A 654 48.49 24.02 -18.32
CA PRO A 654 48.04 22.66 -18.23
C PRO A 654 47.15 22.43 -17.01
N LYS A 655 46.10 21.62 -17.19
CA LYS A 655 45.30 21.07 -16.09
C LYS A 655 45.19 19.56 -16.23
N VAL A 656 45.58 18.84 -15.18
CA VAL A 656 45.45 17.38 -15.11
C VAL A 656 44.32 16.99 -14.16
N PHE A 657 43.50 16.03 -14.57
CA PHE A 657 42.52 15.37 -13.72
C PHE A 657 42.41 13.89 -14.10
N ILE A 658 41.85 13.08 -13.21
CA ILE A 658 41.72 11.63 -13.40
C ILE A 658 40.24 11.29 -13.39
N ASP A 659 39.80 10.45 -14.32
CA ASP A 659 38.52 9.78 -14.22
C ASP A 659 38.65 8.57 -13.29
N PRO A 660 38.09 8.63 -12.06
CA PRO A 660 38.18 7.54 -11.12
C PRO A 660 37.21 6.40 -11.46
N SER A 661 36.56 6.41 -12.64
CA SER A 661 35.75 5.31 -13.18
C SER A 661 36.60 4.28 -13.96
N ASP A 662 37.77 4.67 -14.45
CA ASP A 662 38.67 3.83 -15.24
C ASP A 662 40.18 4.10 -15.02
N SER A 663 40.54 5.03 -14.12
CA SER A 663 41.92 5.49 -13.87
C SER A 663 42.58 6.24 -15.03
N THR A 664 41.80 6.72 -16.01
CA THR A 664 42.33 7.51 -17.11
C THR A 664 42.66 8.93 -16.63
N ALA A 665 43.95 9.29 -16.70
CA ALA A 665 44.40 10.68 -16.56
C ALA A 665 44.20 11.45 -17.88
N TYR A 666 43.64 12.65 -17.77
CA TYR A 666 43.44 13.62 -18.83
C TYR A 666 44.24 14.89 -18.54
N ILE A 667 44.86 15.46 -19.58
CA ILE A 667 45.54 16.76 -19.50
C ILE A 667 44.90 17.69 -20.52
N LEU A 668 44.46 18.86 -20.08
CA LEU A 668 43.95 19.96 -20.90
C LEU A 668 45.00 21.06 -20.97
N TRP A 669 45.04 21.83 -22.05
CA TRP A 669 45.88 23.03 -22.13
C TRP A 669 45.35 24.06 -23.15
N THR A 670 45.83 25.28 -23.02
CA THR A 670 45.65 26.37 -23.99
C THR A 670 46.68 26.22 -25.11
N ASP A 671 46.19 26.11 -26.34
CA ASP A 671 47.00 25.82 -27.53
C ASP A 671 47.06 27.04 -28.46
N ALA A 672 48.26 27.58 -28.68
CA ALA A 672 48.48 28.75 -29.53
C ALA A 672 48.87 28.41 -30.98
N ARG A 673 48.79 27.15 -31.43
CA ARG A 673 49.24 26.75 -32.78
C ARG A 673 48.57 27.53 -33.91
N ASN A 674 47.32 27.97 -33.69
CA ASN A 674 46.51 28.71 -34.65
C ASN A 674 46.24 30.17 -34.20
N ALA A 675 46.93 30.67 -33.18
CA ALA A 675 46.61 31.94 -32.52
C ALA A 675 46.53 33.13 -33.49
N ALA A 676 47.43 33.21 -34.48
CA ALA A 676 47.46 34.30 -35.45
C ALA A 676 46.29 34.28 -36.45
N THR A 677 45.65 33.13 -36.66
CA THR A 677 44.60 32.95 -37.69
C THR A 677 43.22 32.73 -37.12
N GLN A 678 43.12 32.10 -35.95
CA GLN A 678 41.85 31.70 -35.34
C GLN A 678 41.85 31.95 -33.81
N GLY A 679 42.87 32.57 -33.23
CA GLY A 679 43.00 32.65 -31.77
C GLY A 679 43.44 31.33 -31.11
N THR A 680 43.64 31.34 -29.79
CA THR A 680 43.96 30.12 -29.03
C THR A 680 42.75 29.19 -28.93
N ASN A 681 43.00 27.89 -28.76
CA ASN A 681 41.97 26.87 -28.56
C ASN A 681 42.34 25.94 -27.39
N ILE A 682 41.40 25.16 -26.89
CA ILE A 682 41.66 24.12 -25.87
C ILE A 682 41.93 22.78 -26.55
N TYR A 683 43.03 22.15 -26.17
CA TYR A 683 43.38 20.78 -26.55
C TYR A 683 43.47 19.91 -25.31
N ALA A 684 43.36 18.60 -25.52
CA ALA A 684 43.57 17.61 -24.49
C ALA A 684 44.32 16.37 -25.00
N ALA A 685 44.83 15.59 -24.06
CA ALA A 685 45.46 14.30 -24.26
C ALA A 685 45.13 13.38 -23.08
N SER A 686 45.11 12.07 -23.30
CA SER A 686 44.84 11.10 -22.22
C SER A 686 45.88 9.99 -22.17
N SER A 687 46.11 9.50 -20.95
CA SER A 687 46.95 8.34 -20.68
C SER A 687 46.47 7.06 -21.40
N ALA A 688 45.16 6.90 -21.57
CA ALA A 688 44.56 5.77 -22.29
C ALA A 688 44.86 5.78 -23.80
N ASN A 689 45.09 6.97 -24.39
CA ASN A 689 45.31 7.14 -25.82
C ASN A 689 46.75 7.54 -26.16
N ALA A 690 47.73 7.04 -25.38
CA ALA A 690 49.16 7.31 -25.57
C ALA A 690 49.48 8.82 -25.72
N TRP A 691 48.73 9.66 -25.02
CA TRP A 691 48.88 11.12 -25.01
C TRP A 691 48.70 11.83 -26.37
N ASN A 692 47.95 11.24 -27.30
CA ASN A 692 47.63 11.91 -28.56
C ASN A 692 46.89 13.25 -28.32
N ASN A 693 47.35 14.33 -28.96
CA ASN A 693 46.73 15.65 -28.83
C ASN A 693 45.45 15.75 -29.67
N VAL A 694 44.34 16.11 -29.03
CA VAL A 694 43.01 16.25 -29.64
C VAL A 694 42.47 17.64 -29.32
N ALA A 695 41.94 18.35 -30.32
CA ALA A 695 41.21 19.59 -30.09
C ALA A 695 39.88 19.27 -29.37
N VAL A 696 39.63 19.88 -28.21
CA VAL A 696 38.43 19.58 -27.43
C VAL A 696 37.32 20.59 -27.65
N VAL A 697 37.63 21.86 -27.93
CA VAL A 697 36.63 22.91 -28.20
C VAL A 697 36.50 23.17 -29.70
N ALA A 698 35.25 23.28 -30.15
CA ALA A 698 34.88 23.52 -31.55
C ALA A 698 34.95 25.02 -31.88
N GLY A 699 35.73 25.36 -32.91
CA GLY A 699 36.06 26.75 -33.22
C GLY A 699 37.12 27.30 -32.27
N ALA A 700 38.02 28.12 -32.80
CA ALA A 700 38.99 28.85 -31.98
C ALA A 700 38.61 30.33 -31.98
N SER A 701 38.70 30.94 -30.80
CA SER A 701 38.22 32.29 -30.52
C SER A 701 38.86 32.83 -29.24
N ASN A 702 40.16 32.56 -29.06
CA ASN A 702 40.90 32.84 -27.84
C ASN A 702 40.36 32.12 -26.61
N GLU A 703 40.21 30.80 -26.73
CA GLU A 703 39.85 29.94 -25.61
C GLU A 703 41.07 29.78 -24.68
N ALA A 704 40.86 29.86 -23.36
CA ALA A 704 41.92 29.76 -22.36
C ALA A 704 41.42 29.24 -20.99
N SER A 705 42.35 29.01 -20.05
CA SER A 705 42.06 28.69 -18.64
C SER A 705 41.09 27.52 -18.45
N ALA A 706 41.24 26.46 -19.26
CA ALA A 706 40.37 25.29 -19.20
C ALA A 706 40.60 24.48 -17.92
N VAL A 707 39.51 24.00 -17.33
CA VAL A 707 39.49 23.08 -16.18
C VAL A 707 38.58 21.89 -16.49
N GLY A 708 38.82 20.75 -15.86
CA GLY A 708 38.01 19.57 -16.05
C GLY A 708 37.95 18.64 -14.84
N VAL A 709 36.84 17.90 -14.76
CA VAL A 709 36.61 16.82 -13.79
C VAL A 709 35.89 15.67 -14.51
N ALA A 710 36.03 14.44 -14.04
CA ALA A 710 35.42 13.28 -14.70
C ALA A 710 34.89 12.21 -13.74
N TYR A 711 33.84 11.52 -14.19
CA TYR A 711 33.35 10.26 -13.63
C TYR A 711 32.54 9.52 -14.70
N GLY A 712 33.21 8.81 -15.62
CA GLY A 712 32.59 8.19 -16.81
C GLY A 712 32.12 9.19 -17.88
N THR A 713 31.77 10.40 -17.46
CA THR A 713 31.54 11.60 -18.29
C THR A 713 32.61 12.63 -17.95
N ILE A 714 33.12 13.33 -18.96
CA ILE A 714 34.07 14.43 -18.78
C ILE A 714 33.29 15.75 -18.77
N TYR A 715 33.59 16.59 -17.79
CA TYR A 715 33.01 17.92 -17.61
C TYR A 715 34.11 18.96 -17.82
N LEU A 716 33.90 19.90 -18.73
CA LEU A 716 34.90 20.91 -19.11
C LEU A 716 34.32 22.31 -18.97
N ALA A 717 35.08 23.21 -18.35
CA ALA A 717 34.80 24.64 -18.36
C ALA A 717 36.04 25.41 -18.81
N TRP A 718 35.85 26.52 -19.51
CA TRP A 718 36.95 27.34 -20.04
C TRP A 718 36.50 28.78 -20.23
N VAL A 719 37.45 29.70 -20.40
CA VAL A 719 37.17 31.09 -20.74
C VAL A 719 37.19 31.24 -22.25
N SER A 720 36.13 31.84 -22.80
CA SER A 720 35.98 32.10 -24.22
C SER A 720 35.86 33.59 -24.51
N GLN A 721 36.41 34.06 -25.64
CA GLN A 721 36.15 35.39 -26.19
C GLN A 721 35.17 35.37 -27.37
N GLN A 722 34.40 34.29 -27.56
CA GLN A 722 33.27 34.27 -28.51
C GLN A 722 32.24 35.36 -28.18
N SER A 723 32.03 35.61 -26.89
CA SER A 723 31.36 36.80 -26.37
C SER A 723 32.41 37.82 -25.93
N THR A 724 32.23 39.08 -26.31
CA THR A 724 33.03 40.21 -25.78
C THR A 724 32.16 41.04 -24.83
N PRO A 725 32.55 41.23 -23.56
CA PRO A 725 33.76 40.73 -22.89
C PRO A 725 33.74 39.21 -22.62
N ALA A 726 34.91 38.64 -22.26
CA ALA A 726 35.14 37.20 -22.12
C ALA A 726 34.18 36.54 -21.12
N SER A 727 33.74 35.31 -21.39
CA SER A 727 32.78 34.58 -20.55
C SER A 727 33.24 33.15 -20.27
N VAL A 728 32.77 32.58 -19.16
CA VAL A 728 33.02 31.17 -18.85
C VAL A 728 32.03 30.30 -19.62
N TYR A 729 32.55 29.37 -20.41
CA TYR A 729 31.82 28.38 -21.17
C TYR A 729 31.95 27.01 -20.52
N TYR A 730 30.95 26.16 -20.75
CA TYR A 730 30.93 24.80 -20.24
C TYR A 730 30.32 23.83 -21.25
N ARG A 731 30.78 22.58 -21.18
CA ARG A 731 30.11 21.42 -21.79
C ARG A 731 30.56 20.11 -21.14
N SER A 732 29.68 19.11 -21.19
CA SER A 732 30.02 17.72 -20.89
C SER A 732 30.13 16.89 -22.16
N ASP A 733 30.98 15.84 -22.14
CA ASP A 733 31.16 14.92 -23.25
C ASP A 733 31.33 13.47 -22.80
N VAL A 734 30.87 12.55 -23.65
CA VAL A 734 31.03 11.09 -23.54
C VAL A 734 31.60 10.44 -24.81
N GLY A 735 32.09 11.23 -25.79
CA GLY A 735 32.76 10.69 -26.98
C GLY A 735 32.61 11.46 -28.29
N GLY A 736 32.33 12.77 -28.26
CA GLY A 736 31.98 13.60 -29.42
C GLY A 736 32.82 14.87 -29.56
N LEU A 737 34.14 14.80 -29.34
CA LEU A 737 35.06 15.92 -29.54
C LEU A 737 35.27 16.25 -31.04
N PRO A 738 35.41 17.53 -31.43
CA PRO A 738 35.38 18.74 -30.58
C PRO A 738 33.94 19.19 -30.23
N ILE A 739 33.77 19.83 -29.08
CA ILE A 739 32.47 20.27 -28.54
C ILE A 739 32.31 21.80 -28.57
N ALA A 740 31.10 22.27 -28.83
CA ALA A 740 30.74 23.71 -28.72
C ALA A 740 30.09 23.99 -27.36
N GLY A 741 30.70 24.82 -26.52
CA GLY A 741 30.14 25.15 -25.20
C GLY A 741 28.98 26.13 -25.24
N PHE A 742 28.42 26.38 -24.06
CA PHE A 742 27.53 27.51 -23.80
C PHE A 742 28.05 28.28 -22.59
N ALA A 743 27.81 29.60 -22.56
CA ALA A 743 28.15 30.43 -21.42
C ALA A 743 27.35 29.98 -20.18
N ILE A 744 28.01 29.88 -19.03
CA ILE A 744 27.36 29.48 -17.75
C ILE A 744 26.83 30.66 -16.96
N ALA A 745 27.29 31.86 -17.28
CA ALA A 745 26.82 33.06 -16.63
C ALA A 745 25.49 33.52 -17.23
N ASP A 746 24.56 33.81 -16.35
CA ASP A 746 23.24 34.37 -16.61
C ASP A 746 23.25 35.86 -17.01
N GLU A 747 24.36 36.57 -16.78
CA GLU A 747 24.52 37.98 -17.15
C GLU A 747 25.60 38.17 -18.24
N PRO A 748 25.19 38.33 -19.51
CA PRO A 748 26.13 38.64 -20.60
C PRO A 748 26.53 40.12 -20.55
N GLY A 749 27.82 40.43 -20.73
CA GLY A 749 28.29 41.82 -20.87
C GLY A 749 29.40 42.24 -19.93
N VAL A 750 29.86 41.36 -19.04
CA VAL A 750 31.00 41.57 -18.13
C VAL A 750 32.03 40.45 -18.25
N SER A 751 33.28 40.75 -17.89
CA SER A 751 34.37 39.78 -18.01
C SER A 751 34.28 38.72 -16.93
N GLN A 752 34.38 37.45 -17.32
CA GLN A 752 34.46 36.31 -16.40
C GLN A 752 35.74 35.52 -16.65
N ALA A 753 36.33 34.99 -15.59
CA ALA A 753 37.62 34.33 -15.65
C ALA A 753 37.77 33.25 -14.58
N ALA A 754 38.89 32.52 -14.66
CA ALA A 754 39.34 31.55 -13.66
C ALA A 754 38.24 30.55 -13.21
N PRO A 755 37.63 29.80 -14.14
CA PRO A 755 36.66 28.79 -13.75
C PRO A 755 37.33 27.67 -12.93
N SER A 756 36.60 27.17 -11.94
CA SER A 756 36.94 25.97 -11.16
C SER A 756 35.75 25.03 -11.16
N LEU A 757 36.01 23.72 -11.20
CA LEU A 757 34.99 22.68 -11.18
C LEU A 757 35.22 21.69 -10.03
N ALA A 758 34.12 21.24 -9.42
CA ALA A 758 34.13 20.13 -8.48
C ALA A 758 32.93 19.20 -8.73
N LEU A 759 33.09 17.93 -8.40
CA LEU A 759 32.08 16.91 -8.63
C LEU A 759 31.73 16.19 -7.32
N ARG A 760 30.45 16.18 -6.94
CA ARG A 760 29.94 15.26 -5.92
C ARG A 760 29.42 14.01 -6.60
N ARG A 761 29.74 12.86 -6.01
CA ARG A 761 29.05 11.61 -6.31
C ARG A 761 28.73 10.86 -5.04
N ASP A 762 27.45 10.58 -4.85
CA ASP A 762 26.95 9.77 -3.75
C ASP A 762 25.72 8.97 -4.20
N ALA A 763 25.03 8.34 -3.24
CA ALA A 763 23.80 7.58 -3.51
C ALA A 763 22.66 8.43 -4.12
N ARG A 764 22.75 9.77 -4.06
CA ARG A 764 21.80 10.72 -4.64
C ARG A 764 22.13 11.06 -6.11
N GLY A 765 23.21 10.51 -6.65
CA GLY A 765 23.67 10.76 -8.02
C GLY A 765 24.83 11.75 -8.11
N THR A 766 25.17 12.11 -9.34
CA THR A 766 26.26 13.03 -9.67
C THR A 766 25.76 14.47 -9.68
N LYS A 767 26.49 15.38 -9.01
CA LYS A 767 26.27 16.83 -9.09
C LYS A 767 27.56 17.55 -9.44
N LEU A 768 27.48 18.47 -10.39
CA LEU A 768 28.58 19.31 -10.81
C LEU A 768 28.44 20.69 -10.16
N PHE A 769 29.57 21.24 -9.73
CA PHE A 769 29.67 22.56 -9.16
C PHE A 769 30.71 23.37 -9.92
N ALA A 770 30.38 24.61 -10.23
CA ALA A 770 31.31 25.56 -10.83
C ALA A 770 31.42 26.80 -9.95
N ALA A 771 32.63 27.34 -9.87
CA ALA A 771 32.88 28.68 -9.36
C ALA A 771 33.74 29.45 -10.35
N TRP A 772 33.55 30.77 -10.45
CA TRP A 772 34.34 31.62 -11.33
C TRP A 772 34.44 33.04 -10.76
N GLN A 773 35.43 33.77 -11.26
CA GLN A 773 35.58 35.19 -11.02
C GLN A 773 34.69 35.96 -12.00
N ASP A 774 33.87 36.88 -11.52
CA ASP A 774 32.86 37.60 -12.29
C ASP A 774 32.98 39.11 -12.07
N GLY A 775 32.90 39.90 -13.13
CA GLY A 775 32.95 41.36 -13.07
C GLY A 775 31.59 42.06 -13.11
N ARG A 776 30.49 41.39 -12.74
CA ARG A 776 29.13 41.97 -12.85
C ARG A 776 28.84 43.11 -11.89
N ASP A 777 29.41 43.09 -10.69
CA ASP A 777 29.11 44.06 -9.63
C ASP A 777 30.08 45.25 -9.58
N VAL A 778 30.79 45.54 -10.70
CA VAL A 778 31.76 46.64 -10.82
C VAL A 778 31.12 48.00 -10.55
N LYS A 779 31.33 48.53 -9.33
CA LYS A 779 30.98 49.90 -8.98
C LYS A 779 32.15 50.82 -9.36
N ASN A 780 31.98 51.58 -10.45
CA ASN A 780 32.82 52.74 -10.81
C ASN A 780 34.18 52.41 -11.46
N ASN A 781 34.19 51.59 -12.52
CA ASN A 781 35.36 51.38 -13.41
C ASN A 781 36.68 50.98 -12.72
N ASN A 782 36.59 50.42 -11.51
CA ASN A 782 37.62 49.66 -10.84
C ASN A 782 37.52 48.18 -11.28
N ASN A 783 38.63 47.44 -11.22
CA ASN A 783 38.66 46.01 -11.54
C ASN A 783 38.07 45.17 -10.39
N ASP A 784 36.91 45.57 -9.88
CA ASP A 784 36.18 44.86 -8.84
C ASP A 784 35.63 43.56 -9.43
N THR A 785 35.96 42.42 -8.82
CA THR A 785 35.50 41.13 -9.30
C THR A 785 35.11 40.26 -8.13
N ASP A 786 34.01 39.56 -8.25
CA ASP A 786 33.44 38.74 -7.19
C ASP A 786 33.50 37.27 -7.54
N ILE A 787 33.22 36.42 -6.54
CA ILE A 787 33.17 34.97 -6.75
C ILE A 787 31.73 34.53 -6.90
N TYR A 788 31.41 34.00 -8.06
CA TYR A 788 30.12 33.38 -8.32
C TYR A 788 30.22 31.87 -8.38
N PHE A 789 29.11 31.24 -8.07
CA PHE A 789 28.95 29.80 -8.03
C PHE A 789 27.67 29.39 -8.75
N ALA A 790 27.66 28.21 -9.37
CA ALA A 790 26.43 27.58 -9.81
C ALA A 790 26.49 26.05 -9.64
N GLU A 791 25.36 25.46 -9.29
CA GLU A 791 25.17 24.00 -9.38
C GLU A 791 24.67 23.66 -10.78
N GLY A 792 25.21 22.59 -11.36
CA GLY A 792 24.88 22.20 -12.71
C GLY A 792 24.89 20.70 -12.97
N GLY A 793 24.59 20.40 -14.22
CA GLY A 793 24.60 19.07 -14.83
C GLY A 793 24.68 19.23 -16.33
N TRP A 794 23.58 19.01 -17.07
CA TRP A 794 23.55 19.35 -18.49
C TRP A 794 23.56 20.87 -18.74
N LEU A 795 22.93 21.65 -17.85
CA LEU A 795 22.98 23.12 -17.77
C LEU A 795 23.28 23.53 -16.32
N PHE A 796 23.68 24.78 -16.11
CA PHE A 796 23.82 25.38 -14.78
C PHE A 796 22.53 26.09 -14.36
N GLY A 797 22.22 26.03 -13.07
CA GLY A 797 21.11 26.74 -12.44
C GLY A 797 21.45 28.20 -12.13
N THR A 798 20.86 28.73 -11.05
CA THR A 798 21.05 30.13 -10.64
C THR A 798 22.50 30.41 -10.24
N ASN A 799 23.05 31.53 -10.72
CA ASN A 799 24.38 32.00 -10.35
C ASN A 799 24.30 32.72 -8.99
N ILE A 800 25.10 32.26 -8.03
CA ILE A 800 25.05 32.66 -6.62
C ILE A 800 26.34 33.39 -6.26
N LEU A 801 26.22 34.61 -5.72
CA LEU A 801 27.35 35.34 -5.13
C LEU A 801 27.81 34.60 -3.87
N VAL A 802 29.11 34.28 -3.81
CA VAL A 802 29.70 33.51 -2.70
C VAL A 802 30.26 34.42 -1.62
N ASN A 803 30.92 35.52 -2.01
CA ASN A 803 31.53 36.41 -1.05
C ASN A 803 30.50 37.31 -0.35
N ASP A 804 30.77 37.62 0.92
CA ASP A 804 29.97 38.53 1.75
C ASP A 804 30.55 39.97 1.78
N ASP A 805 31.55 40.27 0.95
CA ASP A 805 32.06 41.63 0.82
C ASP A 805 31.09 42.47 0.00
N SER A 806 30.77 43.66 0.51
CA SER A 806 29.93 44.65 -0.19
C SER A 806 30.76 45.84 -0.70
N GLY A 807 32.08 45.78 -0.47
CA GLY A 807 33.08 46.75 -0.86
C GLY A 807 33.35 46.79 -2.36
N THR A 808 34.53 47.28 -2.72
CA THR A 808 35.01 47.28 -4.12
C THR A 808 36.37 46.62 -4.29
N SER A 809 36.62 45.64 -3.43
CA SER A 809 37.91 44.96 -3.36
C SER A 809 37.82 43.70 -4.20
N ALA A 810 38.83 43.43 -5.01
CA ALA A 810 38.78 42.28 -5.89
C ALA A 810 38.84 40.95 -5.10
N GLN A 811 37.98 40.02 -5.48
CA GLN A 811 38.07 38.61 -5.19
C GLN A 811 38.44 37.82 -6.46
N THR A 812 39.46 36.97 -6.35
CA THR A 812 40.06 36.31 -7.52
C THR A 812 40.44 34.87 -7.23
N ALA A 813 40.79 34.13 -8.29
CA ALA A 813 41.34 32.77 -8.23
C ALA A 813 40.51 31.79 -7.37
N PRO A 814 39.21 31.60 -7.66
CA PRO A 814 38.39 30.66 -6.89
C PRO A 814 38.83 29.21 -7.14
N ALA A 815 38.80 28.40 -6.08
CA ALA A 815 38.87 26.96 -6.14
C ALA A 815 37.67 26.35 -5.40
N VAL A 816 36.79 25.68 -6.15
CA VAL A 816 35.63 24.97 -5.57
C VAL A 816 36.04 23.54 -5.20
N GLY A 817 35.55 23.07 -4.06
CA GLY A 817 35.69 21.69 -3.59
C GLY A 817 34.38 21.14 -3.03
N VAL A 818 34.42 19.88 -2.61
CA VAL A 818 33.28 19.20 -1.97
C VAL A 818 33.72 18.69 -0.60
N ASP A 819 32.95 18.99 0.45
CA ASP A 819 33.23 18.57 1.81
C ASP A 819 32.96 17.06 2.04
N GLY A 820 33.25 16.55 3.24
CA GLY A 820 33.02 15.14 3.58
C GLY A 820 31.54 14.70 3.59
N LYS A 821 30.59 15.65 3.53
CA LYS A 821 29.13 15.40 3.48
C LYS A 821 28.57 15.52 2.05
N GLY A 822 29.41 15.87 1.08
CA GLY A 822 29.01 16.07 -0.31
C GLY A 822 28.51 17.48 -0.63
N ASN A 823 28.76 18.47 0.23
CA ASN A 823 28.36 19.85 -0.01
C ASN A 823 29.49 20.67 -0.62
N PRO A 824 29.19 21.60 -1.54
CA PRO A 824 30.22 22.44 -2.13
C PRO A 824 30.76 23.47 -1.13
N TYR A 825 32.02 23.82 -1.31
CA TYR A 825 32.65 24.99 -0.69
C TYR A 825 33.55 25.68 -1.71
N VAL A 826 33.87 26.94 -1.48
CA VAL A 826 34.78 27.70 -2.34
C VAL A 826 35.85 28.36 -1.49
N VAL A 827 37.09 28.37 -1.98
CA VAL A 827 38.17 29.21 -1.47
C VAL A 827 38.61 30.20 -2.54
N TRP A 828 39.04 31.38 -2.15
CA TRP A 828 39.47 32.43 -3.10
C TRP A 828 40.45 33.40 -2.45
N VAL A 829 41.07 34.23 -3.28
CA VAL A 829 41.90 35.36 -2.86
C VAL A 829 41.00 36.58 -2.68
N ASP A 830 41.11 37.27 -1.55
CA ASP A 830 40.26 38.40 -1.18
C ASP A 830 41.10 39.61 -0.76
N GLU A 831 40.83 40.77 -1.35
CA GLU A 831 41.55 42.02 -1.08
C GLU A 831 40.85 42.96 -0.08
N ARG A 832 39.75 42.53 0.57
CA ARG A 832 38.91 43.37 1.46
C ARG A 832 39.65 44.09 2.60
N ASN A 833 40.81 43.56 3.00
CA ASN A 833 41.63 44.10 4.09
C ASN A 833 42.78 45.01 3.60
N GLY A 834 42.86 45.30 2.31
CA GLY A 834 43.95 46.09 1.69
C GLY A 834 45.21 45.27 1.36
N ASN A 835 45.20 43.97 1.63
CA ASN A 835 46.17 42.96 1.20
C ASN A 835 45.41 41.71 0.72
N LYS A 836 46.05 40.89 -0.12
CA LYS A 836 45.48 39.61 -0.55
C LYS A 836 45.54 38.60 0.58
N ASP A 837 44.38 38.13 1.02
CA ASP A 837 44.20 37.05 1.99
C ASP A 837 43.47 35.87 1.33
N ILE A 838 43.53 34.66 1.91
CA ILE A 838 42.73 33.52 1.43
C ILE A 838 41.47 33.38 2.28
N TYR A 839 40.32 33.33 1.64
CA TYR A 839 39.04 33.12 2.30
C TYR A 839 38.37 31.82 1.84
N TYR A 840 37.42 31.38 2.66
CA TYR A 840 36.64 30.17 2.50
C TYR A 840 35.17 30.47 2.81
N ALA A 841 34.27 29.86 2.04
CA ALA A 841 32.85 29.74 2.40
C ALA A 841 32.34 28.35 2.03
N GLY A 842 31.70 27.69 2.99
CA GLY A 842 30.98 26.44 2.77
C GLY A 842 29.51 26.71 2.47
N ALA A 843 28.89 25.87 1.64
CA ALA A 843 27.46 25.97 1.40
C ALA A 843 26.66 25.75 2.69
N VAL A 844 25.57 26.52 2.84
CA VAL A 844 24.58 26.34 3.92
C VAL A 844 23.90 25.00 3.72
N CYS A 845 23.94 24.14 4.74
CA CYS A 845 23.40 22.79 4.65
C CYS A 845 22.64 22.43 5.91
N ILE A 846 21.44 21.88 5.76
CA ILE A 846 20.73 21.29 6.87
C ILE A 846 21.18 19.83 7.00
N ASP A 847 21.78 19.50 8.14
CA ASP A 847 22.33 18.18 8.38
C ASP A 847 21.24 17.09 8.51
N ALA A 848 21.70 15.85 8.62
CA ALA A 848 20.83 14.76 9.01
C ALA A 848 20.19 15.06 10.39
N PRO A 849 18.91 14.72 10.60
CA PRO A 849 18.28 14.86 11.90
C PRO A 849 19.13 14.26 13.02
N LEU A 850 19.28 15.01 14.11
CA LEU A 850 19.87 14.49 15.34
C LEU A 850 18.98 13.36 15.88
N PRO A 851 19.56 12.33 16.54
CA PRO A 851 18.76 11.36 17.26
C PRO A 851 17.86 12.08 18.26
N THR A 852 16.57 11.72 18.33
CA THR A 852 15.62 12.37 19.24
C THR A 852 14.95 11.37 20.17
N THR A 853 14.63 11.84 21.37
CA THR A 853 13.70 11.18 22.30
C THR A 853 12.36 11.88 22.23
N VAL A 854 11.31 11.10 22.02
CA VAL A 854 9.94 11.61 21.93
C VAL A 854 9.17 11.19 23.18
N VAL A 855 8.60 12.16 23.89
CA VAL A 855 7.79 11.94 25.10
C VAL A 855 6.43 12.58 24.90
N THR A 856 5.35 11.79 24.98
CA THR A 856 3.98 12.29 24.92
C THR A 856 3.31 12.11 26.27
N THR A 857 3.03 13.22 26.97
CA THR A 857 2.39 13.20 28.31
C THR A 857 1.33 14.29 28.40
N GLY A 858 0.14 13.95 28.92
CA GLY A 858 -0.93 14.93 29.15
C GLY A 858 -1.41 15.66 27.89
N GLY A 859 -1.34 15.01 26.72
CA GLY A 859 -1.70 15.60 25.42
C GLY A 859 -0.57 16.38 24.72
N LYS A 860 0.52 16.68 25.45
CA LYS A 860 1.69 17.40 24.94
C LYS A 860 2.75 16.44 24.42
N THR A 861 3.40 16.79 23.31
CA THR A 861 4.52 16.03 22.73
C THR A 861 5.80 16.84 22.83
N THR A 862 6.81 16.29 23.49
CA THR A 862 8.16 16.85 23.55
C THR A 862 9.10 16.02 22.69
N VAL A 863 9.76 16.67 21.74
CA VAL A 863 10.77 16.07 20.87
C VAL A 863 12.11 16.68 21.26
N ARG A 864 12.99 15.89 21.87
CA ARG A 864 14.27 16.34 22.41
C ARG A 864 15.43 15.70 21.66
N ALA A 865 16.38 16.49 21.20
CA ALA A 865 17.62 15.96 20.63
C ALA A 865 18.45 15.24 21.72
N THR A 866 18.78 13.98 21.47
CA THR A 866 19.60 13.16 22.36
C THR A 866 21.02 13.71 22.44
N GLY A 867 21.56 13.86 23.66
CA GLY A 867 22.91 14.40 23.88
C GLY A 867 22.99 15.93 23.93
N GLN A 868 21.89 16.64 23.62
CA GLN A 868 21.76 18.09 23.73
C GLN A 868 20.66 18.41 24.74
N ALA A 869 21.02 18.62 26.02
CA ALA A 869 20.07 18.59 27.14
C ALA A 869 18.91 19.61 27.03
N ASN A 870 19.05 20.63 26.20
CA ASN A 870 18.08 21.73 26.06
C ASN A 870 17.73 22.09 24.60
N LEU A 871 17.89 21.16 23.66
CA LEU A 871 17.43 21.33 22.27
C LEU A 871 16.16 20.50 22.08
N GLU A 872 15.00 21.15 22.09
CA GLU A 872 13.72 20.46 22.00
C GLU A 872 12.59 21.35 21.46
N ALA A 873 11.53 20.68 20.97
CA ALA A 873 10.25 21.29 20.66
C ALA A 873 9.16 20.67 21.55
N GLU A 874 8.38 21.52 22.20
CA GLU A 874 7.23 21.17 23.01
C GLU A 874 5.94 21.59 22.29
N ILE A 875 5.22 20.59 21.79
CA ILE A 875 4.03 20.74 20.94
C ILE A 875 2.79 20.44 21.80
N PRO A 876 1.97 21.44 22.15
CA PRO A 876 0.78 21.24 22.98
C PRO A 876 -0.28 20.34 22.34
N GLN A 877 -0.42 20.42 21.01
CA GLN A 877 -1.32 19.59 20.22
C GLN A 877 -0.65 19.26 18.88
N MET A 878 -0.53 17.97 18.57
CA MET A 878 0.02 17.52 17.29
C MET A 878 -0.92 17.91 16.13
N PRO A 879 -0.40 18.46 15.03
CA PRO A 879 -1.16 18.64 13.80
C PRO A 879 -1.74 17.32 13.27
N SER A 880 -2.89 17.37 12.62
CA SER A 880 -3.47 16.22 11.92
C SER A 880 -2.48 15.66 10.90
N GLY A 881 -2.49 14.34 10.73
CA GLY A 881 -1.62 13.67 9.76
C GLY A 881 -0.12 13.65 10.12
N VAL A 882 0.33 14.21 11.26
CA VAL A 882 1.74 14.18 11.68
C VAL A 882 1.91 13.41 12.99
N GLN A 883 2.84 12.45 13.01
CA GLN A 883 3.22 11.74 14.24
C GLN A 883 4.45 12.32 14.90
N ALA A 884 4.52 12.15 16.22
CA ALA A 884 5.62 12.62 17.04
C ALA A 884 7.00 12.08 16.60
N GLY A 885 7.06 10.86 16.05
CA GLY A 885 8.29 10.28 15.49
C GLY A 885 8.73 10.81 14.12
N GLN A 886 7.94 11.68 13.49
CA GLN A 886 8.26 12.35 12.22
C GLN A 886 8.82 13.76 12.44
N ILE A 887 8.75 14.28 13.67
CA ILE A 887 9.34 15.56 14.02
C ILE A 887 10.84 15.38 14.19
N THR A 888 11.59 16.26 13.53
CA THR A 888 13.06 16.20 13.51
C THR A 888 13.65 17.50 13.99
N ILE A 889 14.86 17.42 14.54
CA ILE A 889 15.68 18.60 14.79
C ILE A 889 17.03 18.34 14.14
N ALA A 890 17.45 19.22 13.23
CA ALA A 890 18.71 19.11 12.53
C ALA A 890 19.55 20.38 12.73
N GLU A 891 20.86 20.22 12.82
CA GLU A 891 21.79 21.35 12.83
C GLU A 891 21.92 21.94 11.42
N VAL A 892 22.10 23.25 11.32
CA VAL A 892 22.45 23.92 10.07
C VAL A 892 23.95 24.19 10.06
N SER A 893 24.66 23.49 9.18
CA SER A 893 26.08 23.68 8.90
C SER A 893 26.30 24.91 8.02
N ASN A 894 27.38 25.66 8.31
CA ASN A 894 27.74 26.93 7.65
C ASN A 894 26.55 27.90 7.55
N PRO A 895 25.88 28.23 8.67
CA PRO A 895 24.70 29.08 8.61
C PRO A 895 25.02 30.46 8.01
N PRO A 896 24.08 31.09 7.28
CA PRO A 896 24.26 32.45 6.82
C PRO A 896 24.29 33.41 8.01
N GLU A 897 24.90 34.58 7.81
CA GLU A 897 24.97 35.58 8.87
C GLU A 897 23.57 36.06 9.27
N MET A 898 23.41 36.37 10.55
CA MET A 898 22.18 36.95 11.10
C MET A 898 22.07 38.43 10.67
N PRO A 899 20.87 39.05 10.74
CA PRO A 899 20.68 40.43 10.28
C PRO A 899 21.70 41.43 10.85
N SER A 900 22.09 42.42 10.03
CA SER A 900 23.12 43.41 10.38
C SER A 900 22.87 44.11 11.73
N GLY A 901 23.92 44.31 12.52
CA GLY A 901 23.82 44.92 13.86
C GLY A 901 23.42 43.95 14.96
N THR A 902 23.34 42.66 14.65
CA THR A 902 23.16 41.59 15.63
C THR A 902 24.40 40.70 15.68
N ASN A 903 24.65 40.06 16.82
CA ASN A 903 25.71 39.04 16.92
C ASN A 903 25.05 37.68 17.01
N ALA A 904 25.24 36.83 16.01
CA ALA A 904 24.75 35.45 16.05
C ALA A 904 25.25 34.75 17.32
N VAL A 905 24.37 34.08 18.04
CA VAL A 905 24.71 33.33 19.26
C VAL A 905 24.30 31.88 19.11
N GLY A 906 25.25 30.97 19.32
CA GLY A 906 25.02 29.54 19.15
C GLY A 906 24.88 29.11 17.69
N LEU A 907 24.40 27.89 17.51
CA LEU A 907 24.18 27.26 16.20
C LEU A 907 22.74 27.53 15.72
N GLN A 908 22.52 27.41 14.42
CA GLN A 908 21.17 27.42 13.84
C GLN A 908 20.64 25.99 13.72
N TYR A 909 19.34 25.83 13.91
CA TYR A 909 18.69 24.52 13.86
C TYR A 909 17.44 24.56 13.00
N GLU A 910 17.27 23.54 12.15
CA GLU A 910 16.00 23.24 11.51
C GLU A 910 15.14 22.44 12.47
N PHE A 911 13.95 22.96 12.74
CA PHE A 911 12.85 22.17 13.30
C PHE A 911 12.02 21.67 12.11
N GLY A 912 11.92 20.35 12.00
CA GLY A 912 11.34 19.69 10.85
C GLY A 912 10.06 18.90 11.18
N PRO A 913 9.22 18.64 10.17
CA PRO A 913 9.40 19.07 8.78
C PRO A 913 9.15 20.57 8.61
N SER A 914 10.03 21.24 7.85
CA SER A 914 9.91 22.67 7.54
C SER A 914 8.57 22.96 6.83
N GLY A 915 7.93 24.07 7.21
CA GLY A 915 6.60 24.44 6.72
C GLY A 915 5.44 23.89 7.54
N LEU A 916 5.69 23.04 8.55
CA LEU A 916 4.63 22.56 9.44
C LEU A 916 4.05 23.71 10.28
N GLN A 917 2.75 23.92 10.17
CA GLN A 917 2.00 24.97 10.86
C GLN A 917 1.29 24.45 12.10
N PHE A 918 1.18 25.31 13.13
CA PHE A 918 0.48 24.99 14.37
C PHE A 918 -0.67 25.95 14.63
N ALA A 919 -1.85 25.40 14.91
CA ALA A 919 -3.02 26.18 15.31
C ALA A 919 -2.84 26.87 16.67
N THR A 920 -1.92 26.38 17.51
CA THR A 920 -1.52 27.00 18.77
C THR A 920 0.02 27.05 18.80
N PRO A 921 0.64 28.20 19.11
CA PRO A 921 2.09 28.32 19.14
C PRO A 921 2.75 27.25 20.01
N VAL A 922 3.84 26.69 19.51
CA VAL A 922 4.65 25.66 20.17
C VAL A 922 5.90 26.29 20.77
N THR A 923 6.42 25.69 21.84
CA THR A 923 7.66 26.19 22.47
C THR A 923 8.85 25.45 21.89
N ILE A 924 9.84 26.17 21.36
CA ILE A 924 11.14 25.60 20.97
C ILE A 924 12.24 26.13 21.90
N ARG A 925 13.27 25.30 22.08
CA ARG A 925 14.47 25.63 22.85
C ARG A 925 15.71 25.54 21.98
N ILE A 926 16.48 26.63 21.95
CA ILE A 926 17.70 26.76 21.13
C ILE A 926 18.91 26.93 22.06
N PRO A 927 19.89 26.00 22.06
CA PRO A 927 21.09 26.09 22.89
C PRO A 927 21.92 27.35 22.62
N LEU A 928 22.42 27.97 23.69
CA LEU A 928 23.37 29.08 23.65
C LEU A 928 24.78 28.56 23.98
N THR A 929 25.49 28.06 22.97
CA THR A 929 26.84 27.47 23.13
C THR A 929 27.97 28.51 23.17
N GLN A 930 27.73 29.72 22.68
CA GLN A 930 28.68 30.84 22.66
C GLN A 930 28.00 32.13 23.12
N ASP A 931 27.66 32.20 24.41
CA ASP A 931 27.01 33.38 24.98
C ASP A 931 28.01 34.24 25.78
N PRO A 932 28.44 35.39 25.24
CA PRO A 932 29.31 36.34 25.93
C PRO A 932 28.58 37.16 27.02
N GLY A 933 27.33 36.84 27.32
CA GLY A 933 26.54 37.43 28.40
C GLY A 933 25.58 38.52 27.96
N TYR A 934 25.01 38.45 26.74
CA TYR A 934 24.07 39.47 26.26
C TYR A 934 22.85 39.60 27.18
N THR A 935 22.34 40.83 27.32
CA THR A 935 21.16 41.12 28.14
C THR A 935 19.83 40.95 27.41
N THR A 936 19.86 40.99 26.07
CA THR A 936 18.68 40.86 25.21
C THR A 936 19.02 39.95 24.02
N TYR A 937 18.10 39.05 23.69
CA TYR A 937 18.18 38.12 22.57
C TYR A 937 16.98 38.26 21.66
N ARG A 938 17.19 38.04 20.37
CA ARG A 938 16.14 37.85 19.39
C ARG A 938 16.32 36.51 18.70
N VAL A 939 15.20 35.91 18.32
CA VAL A 939 15.15 34.72 17.49
C VAL A 939 14.58 35.14 16.15
N TYR A 940 15.10 34.56 15.08
CA TYR A 940 14.64 34.76 13.72
C TYR A 940 14.34 33.41 13.11
N ARG A 941 13.30 33.36 12.27
CA ARG A 941 13.02 32.21 11.41
C ARG A 941 13.47 32.50 10.00
N TYR A 942 13.87 31.44 9.29
CA TYR A 942 13.99 31.48 7.84
C TYR A 942 12.59 31.48 7.22
N ASP A 943 12.28 32.46 6.39
CA ASP A 943 10.99 32.57 5.71
C ASP A 943 11.19 32.80 4.21
N PRO A 944 10.94 31.78 3.37
CA PRO A 944 11.13 31.89 1.93
C PRO A 944 10.08 32.76 1.24
N ASP A 945 8.94 33.03 1.89
CA ASP A 945 7.84 33.79 1.31
C ASP A 945 7.98 35.31 1.55
N ASP A 946 8.86 35.74 2.47
CA ASP A 946 9.13 37.15 2.78
C ASP A 946 10.33 37.71 2.00
N LEU A 947 10.28 37.58 0.67
CA LEU A 947 11.30 38.11 -0.27
C LEU A 947 11.45 39.64 -0.23
N THR A 948 10.59 40.34 0.50
CA THR A 948 10.55 41.80 0.59
C THR A 948 11.27 42.37 1.81
N SER A 949 11.67 41.52 2.75
CA SER A 949 12.35 41.94 3.97
C SER A 949 13.79 42.42 3.69
N PRO A 950 14.23 43.57 4.23
CA PRO A 950 15.63 43.99 4.18
C PRO A 950 16.58 43.02 4.89
N SER A 951 16.05 42.17 5.76
CA SER A 951 16.78 41.12 6.46
C SER A 951 16.56 39.73 5.86
N PHE A 952 15.99 39.64 4.65
CA PHE A 952 15.80 38.38 3.93
C PHE A 952 17.12 37.57 3.91
N PRO A 953 17.07 36.26 4.21
CA PRO A 953 15.89 35.39 4.41
C PRO A 953 15.37 35.29 5.85
N TRP A 954 15.80 36.18 6.76
CA TRP A 954 15.43 36.16 8.17
C TRP A 954 14.25 37.08 8.48
N THR A 955 13.26 36.56 9.21
CA THR A 955 12.10 37.31 9.70
C THR A 955 11.79 36.98 11.16
N GLU A 956 11.17 37.93 11.86
CA GLU A 956 10.58 37.72 13.21
C GLU A 956 9.09 37.34 13.11
N SER A 957 8.52 37.28 11.90
CA SER A 957 7.13 36.83 11.69
C SER A 957 6.91 35.43 12.26
N GLY A 958 5.73 35.19 12.84
CA GLY A 958 5.39 33.91 13.47
C GLY A 958 6.11 33.61 14.79
N ILE A 959 6.84 34.58 15.34
CA ILE A 959 7.41 34.54 16.69
C ILE A 959 6.49 35.32 17.64
N HIS A 960 5.96 34.64 18.66
CA HIS A 960 4.85 35.17 19.46
C HIS A 960 5.29 35.80 20.78
N ASN A 961 6.53 35.57 21.21
CA ASN A 961 7.07 36.14 22.44
C ASN A 961 8.56 36.52 22.28
N PRO A 962 9.07 37.44 23.12
CA PRO A 962 10.50 37.68 23.21
C PRO A 962 11.21 36.40 23.69
N ALA A 963 12.33 36.09 23.06
CA ALA A 963 13.15 34.95 23.45
C ALA A 963 13.65 35.12 24.90
N THR A 964 13.34 34.15 25.75
CA THR A 964 13.72 34.18 27.17
C THR A 964 14.95 33.30 27.39
N LYS A 965 16.03 33.90 27.92
CA LYS A 965 17.23 33.16 28.32
C LYS A 965 16.98 32.37 29.60
N VAL A 966 17.23 31.07 29.55
CA VAL A 966 17.11 30.15 30.69
C VAL A 966 18.47 29.51 30.99
N VAL A 967 18.87 29.54 32.26
CA VAL A 967 20.07 28.88 32.76
C VAL A 967 19.65 27.64 33.54
N ALA A 968 19.97 26.45 33.04
CA ALA A 968 19.61 25.18 33.64
C ALA A 968 20.85 24.29 33.88
N ALA A 969 20.70 23.24 34.69
CA ALA A 969 21.78 22.30 35.03
C ALA A 969 22.38 21.59 33.80
N GLY A 970 21.69 21.57 32.65
CA GLY A 970 22.13 20.98 31.39
C GLY A 970 22.70 21.96 30.36
N GLY A 971 22.80 23.25 30.69
CA GLY A 971 23.29 24.31 29.79
C GLY A 971 22.33 25.50 29.69
N THR A 972 22.77 26.55 28.99
CA THR A 972 21.99 27.77 28.74
C THR A 972 21.28 27.66 27.40
N TYR A 973 20.02 28.10 27.31
CA TYR A 973 19.24 28.10 26.08
C TYR A 973 18.27 29.28 26.01
N LEU A 974 17.77 29.56 24.82
CA LEU A 974 16.64 30.46 24.59
C LEU A 974 15.36 29.65 24.45
N GLU A 975 14.32 30.10 25.14
CA GLU A 975 12.96 29.58 24.99
C GLU A 975 12.10 30.61 24.24
N VAL A 976 11.40 30.15 23.20
CA VAL A 976 10.57 30.99 22.33
C VAL A 976 9.36 30.21 21.81
N GLN A 977 8.26 30.92 21.57
CA GLN A 977 7.02 30.40 21.00
C GLN A 977 6.92 30.74 19.53
N VAL A 978 6.64 29.72 18.73
CA VAL A 978 6.59 29.78 17.27
C VAL A 978 5.32 29.10 16.75
N ASP A 979 4.78 29.57 15.64
CA ASP A 979 3.59 28.97 14.99
C ASP A 979 3.93 28.12 13.76
N HIS A 980 5.21 28.04 13.39
CA HIS A 980 5.70 27.22 12.29
C HIS A 980 6.96 26.45 12.70
N PHE A 981 7.24 25.38 12.00
CA PHE A 981 8.57 24.78 11.95
C PHE A 981 9.33 25.28 10.72
N SER A 982 10.57 25.68 10.95
CA SER A 982 11.49 26.24 9.98
C SER A 982 12.93 26.14 10.53
N ILE A 983 13.88 26.74 9.84
CA ILE A 983 15.21 27.04 10.38
C ILE A 983 15.10 28.22 11.34
N TYR A 984 15.70 28.08 12.52
CA TYR A 984 15.77 29.12 13.53
C TYR A 984 17.21 29.47 13.90
N GLY A 985 17.45 30.77 14.03
CA GLY A 985 18.70 31.34 14.53
C GLY A 985 18.46 32.34 15.65
N ALA A 986 19.45 32.51 16.52
CA ALA A 986 19.40 33.45 17.63
C ALA A 986 20.51 34.49 17.52
N ALA A 987 20.23 35.71 17.95
CA ALA A 987 21.21 36.79 17.98
C ALA A 987 21.12 37.64 19.26
N GLY A 988 22.29 38.04 19.77
CA GLY A 988 22.45 38.96 20.91
C GLY A 988 22.59 40.42 20.46
N ILE A 989 22.04 41.35 21.25
CA ILE A 989 21.94 42.78 20.87
C ILE A 989 22.85 43.69 21.71
N THR A 990 22.85 43.55 23.04
CA THR A 990 23.58 44.45 23.95
C THR A 990 24.48 43.67 24.91
N VAL A 991 25.78 43.98 24.88
CA VAL A 991 26.78 43.45 25.83
C VAL A 991 26.64 44.23 27.15
N PRO A 992 26.73 43.60 28.35
CA PRO A 992 26.79 44.34 29.60
C PRO A 992 28.00 45.30 29.59
N PRO A 993 27.89 46.51 30.16
CA PRO A 993 29.04 47.38 30.25
C PRO A 993 30.14 46.69 31.09
N PRO A 994 31.41 46.73 30.67
CA PRO A 994 32.50 46.28 31.53
C PRO A 994 32.54 47.20 32.75
N GLY A 995 32.36 46.64 33.94
CA GLY A 995 32.57 47.38 35.18
C GLY A 995 34.03 47.77 35.31
N GLY A 996 34.35 49.06 35.15
CA GLY A 996 35.66 49.61 35.53
C GLY A 996 36.17 50.83 34.75
N GLY A 997 35.53 51.99 34.94
CA GLY A 997 36.10 53.36 34.94
C GLY A 997 37.09 53.82 33.85
N GLY A 998 36.66 54.78 33.00
CA GLY A 998 37.60 55.65 32.29
C GLY A 998 37.08 56.42 31.06
N GLY A 999 36.20 57.41 31.27
CA GLY A 999 36.14 58.70 30.57
C GLY A 999 36.06 58.83 29.03
N GLY A 1000 34.97 59.46 28.55
CA GLY A 1000 34.83 60.18 27.27
C GLY A 1000 33.74 59.57 26.37
N GLY A 1001 32.46 59.98 26.43
CA GLY A 1001 31.90 61.23 25.90
C GLY A 1001 31.73 61.14 24.36
N GLY A 1002 30.56 61.11 23.72
CA GLY A 1002 29.15 61.16 24.13
C GLY A 1002 28.23 61.04 22.90
N GLY A 1003 26.91 60.93 23.12
CA GLY A 1003 25.87 61.28 22.14
C GLY A 1003 25.21 60.10 21.40
N GLY A 1004 23.97 59.77 21.77
CA GLY A 1004 23.12 58.81 21.07
C GLY A 1004 22.02 59.45 20.20
N GLY A 1005 21.45 58.63 19.31
CA GLY A 1005 20.03 58.62 18.91
C GLY A 1005 19.53 59.68 17.93
N CYS A 1006 19.30 59.27 16.67
CA CYS A 1006 18.08 59.43 15.86
C CYS A 1006 18.35 59.13 14.37
N ALA A 1007 17.31 58.69 13.67
CA ALA A 1007 17.30 58.12 12.33
C ALA A 1007 17.75 59.06 11.18
N LEU A 1008 18.12 58.39 10.06
CA LEU A 1008 18.22 58.81 8.64
C LEU A 1008 19.49 59.55 8.12
N SER A 1009 20.43 58.74 7.58
CA SER A 1009 21.08 58.74 6.22
C SER A 1009 21.80 60.02 5.68
N PRO A 1010 22.54 60.07 4.54
CA PRO A 1010 23.30 59.12 3.66
C PRO A 1010 24.76 59.61 3.28
N TYR A 1011 25.43 58.89 2.34
CA TYR A 1011 26.46 59.32 1.33
C TYR A 1011 27.90 58.75 1.49
N GLY A 1012 28.56 58.26 0.43
CA GLY A 1012 28.45 58.72 -0.96
C GLY A 1012 28.45 57.65 -2.07
N ASN A 1013 27.53 57.89 -3.01
CA ASN A 1013 27.54 57.54 -4.44
C ASN A 1013 27.70 56.07 -4.86
N GLY A 1014 26.66 55.29 -4.60
CA GLY A 1014 26.18 54.22 -5.47
C GLY A 1014 24.65 54.27 -5.42
N ARG A 1015 23.95 54.09 -6.54
CA ARG A 1015 22.49 54.28 -6.57
C ARG A 1015 21.83 53.12 -5.79
N PRO A 1016 20.79 53.35 -4.95
CA PRO A 1016 20.00 52.26 -4.34
C PRO A 1016 19.30 51.34 -5.36
N VAL A 1017 19.37 51.71 -6.65
CA VAL A 1017 18.89 50.91 -7.77
C VAL A 1017 19.88 49.77 -8.12
N GLU A 1018 21.16 49.84 -7.73
CA GLU A 1018 22.18 48.86 -8.15
C GLU A 1018 22.18 47.57 -7.30
N PHE A 1019 21.69 47.60 -6.06
CA PHE A 1019 21.35 46.38 -5.29
C PHE A 1019 19.95 45.83 -5.60
N MET A 1020 19.18 46.57 -6.40
CA MET A 1020 17.82 46.22 -6.76
C MET A 1020 17.76 45.62 -8.16
N VAL A 1021 18.75 45.77 -9.05
CA VAL A 1021 18.59 45.35 -10.45
C VAL A 1021 18.59 43.83 -10.63
N PRO A 1022 19.49 43.01 -10.03
CA PRO A 1022 19.39 41.55 -10.16
C PRO A 1022 18.18 40.98 -9.41
N PHE A 1023 17.91 41.46 -8.18
CA PHE A 1023 16.79 40.97 -7.37
C PHE A 1023 15.42 41.45 -7.84
N VAL A 1024 15.28 42.70 -8.31
CA VAL A 1024 14.02 43.20 -8.90
C VAL A 1024 13.84 42.67 -10.32
N ALA A 1025 14.91 42.46 -11.11
CA ALA A 1025 14.79 41.77 -12.40
C ALA A 1025 14.42 40.29 -12.20
N TYR A 1026 15.02 39.60 -11.22
CA TYR A 1026 14.62 38.25 -10.82
C TYR A 1026 13.16 38.24 -10.35
N VAL A 1027 12.75 39.14 -9.44
CA VAL A 1027 11.36 39.27 -8.98
C VAL A 1027 10.40 39.61 -10.13
N LEU A 1028 10.81 40.40 -11.13
CA LEU A 1028 10.02 40.70 -12.34
C LEU A 1028 9.97 39.51 -13.31
N VAL A 1029 11.02 38.68 -13.36
CA VAL A 1029 11.05 37.42 -14.11
C VAL A 1029 10.16 36.38 -13.42
N LEU A 1030 10.16 36.30 -12.09
CA LEU A 1030 9.28 35.43 -11.32
C LEU A 1030 7.81 35.88 -11.42
N PHE A 1031 7.54 37.19 -11.32
CA PHE A 1031 6.21 37.74 -11.58
C PHE A 1031 5.78 37.55 -13.03
N GLY A 1032 6.70 37.72 -13.98
CA GLY A 1032 6.49 37.51 -15.41
C GLY A 1032 6.21 36.04 -15.75
N ALA A 1033 6.91 35.11 -15.12
CA ALA A 1033 6.67 33.67 -15.21
C ALA A 1033 5.29 33.31 -14.63
N ARG A 1034 4.92 33.87 -13.47
CA ARG A 1034 3.58 33.69 -12.86
C ARG A 1034 2.44 34.20 -13.75
N LEU A 1035 2.64 35.32 -14.46
CA LEU A 1035 1.67 35.91 -15.40
C LEU A 1035 1.61 35.15 -16.74
N ALA A 1036 2.76 34.74 -17.30
CA ALA A 1036 2.83 33.94 -18.52
C ALA A 1036 2.28 32.51 -18.33
N TYR A 1037 2.47 31.93 -17.13
CA TYR A 1037 1.98 30.61 -16.76
C TYR A 1037 0.45 30.58 -16.63
N ARG A 1038 -0.16 31.60 -16.01
CA ARG A 1038 -1.64 31.76 -16.00
C ARG A 1038 -2.25 31.98 -17.40
N GLY A 1039 -1.49 32.56 -18.34
CA GLY A 1039 -1.95 32.79 -19.71
C GLY A 1039 -1.97 31.53 -20.61
N ARG A 1040 -1.16 30.51 -20.31
CA ARG A 1040 -1.06 29.28 -21.13
C ARG A 1040 -2.08 28.20 -20.77
N ARG A 1041 -2.66 28.20 -19.57
CA ARG A 1041 -3.74 27.25 -19.18
C ARG A 1041 -5.13 27.62 -19.70
N CYS A 1042 -5.33 28.79 -20.31
CA CYS A 1042 -6.62 29.19 -20.93
C CYS A 1042 -6.72 28.92 -22.45
N LYS A 1043 -5.78 28.15 -23.02
CA LYS A 1043 -5.86 27.63 -24.40
C LYS A 1043 -5.38 26.18 -24.44
N GLY A 1044 -6.28 25.26 -24.10
CA GLY A 1044 -6.13 23.82 -24.22
C GLY A 1044 -7.49 23.19 -24.07
#